data_AF-A0A830CIA4-F1
#
_entry.id   AF-A0A830CIA4-F1
#
_cell.length_a   1.000
_cell.length_b   1.000
_cell.length_c   1.000
_cell.angle_alpha   90.00
_cell.angle_beta   90.00
_cell.angle_gamma   90.00
#
_symmetry.space_group_name_H-M   'P 1'
#
loop_
_entity.id
_entity.type
_entity.pdbx_description
1 polymer ?
#
loop_
_entity_poly.entity_id
_entity_poly.type
_entity_poly.pdbx_seq_one_letter_code
_entity_poly.pdbx_strand_id
1 'polypeptide(L)'
;MKEAKRKGKAVVVGGSIAGLSCAHALIAAGWEVVVLEKASSPPTGCATGAGLGLDPLSQKLIQSWLKQPHTLELNTLPLTIDQNQATYGDKKINRILTRDEDFNFRAAYWSDLHSLLYKSLPAHIVRWGHMFLSFIISNDKTRGNSVTMKMSDDMISKMHEAAESSLLPELANVIRETKEPFLNVIYDSEPLDRIIWDNVVLIGDAAHPTTPHGLRSTNMSISDAAILGKCLEKWGVENLNSALQEYQSIRVPVTSEQVLFSRRLGLIKQGLVDRGLLDPITAGREECEELRQKNMPFLLDVPDILSIDCAVSALPVLYYDFPTRRRPGELTKKLIESISVMLCAYPIITGRLLRTPDGRWAIKFNDAGVRMVEAKVKGSVDEWLQNVDREKELKLITEFEGGGLAIGLSCTHLLSDPISATMMIKAWADTTLRGEITSPPLFHPLPRRKQEINENTNNLKLNSHLINHYKSAIQNLAPISHTKQTTIALRFNHGTVKSCIAMAGNTNDDEPNTPFEALAALFWTRISKIKGTTKNALVDMSICLDMRKVLKLDKGFFGNCMAYNSVQGDGLDANEVSKAAGFIREAISRMDGDDEVTGLIEWLEHENYENPPCMNGSHLICADLGDVDSYSAVFEDNVGPIRVSYYFEPAVGPGQIVILPSSGGDGPSSRVIAVTLPEDEAEELLEDALIKQFEPTILMGLLNKRHS
;
A
#
# COMPACT_ATOMS: atom_id res chain seq x y z
N MET A 1 51.74 3.62 49.32
CA MET A 1 50.55 4.07 48.57
C MET A 1 50.55 3.34 47.24
N LYS A 2 49.57 2.47 46.95
CA LYS A 2 49.41 1.93 45.60
C LYS A 2 48.92 3.08 44.70
N GLU A 3 49.64 3.39 43.63
CA GLU A 3 49.19 4.34 42.62
C GLU A 3 47.77 3.98 42.17
N ALA A 4 46.86 4.95 42.21
CA ALA A 4 45.49 4.74 41.75
C ALA A 4 45.53 4.47 40.23
N LYS A 5 45.24 3.22 39.83
CA LYS A 5 45.11 2.85 38.41
C LYS A 5 44.19 3.87 37.71
N ARG A 6 44.69 4.46 36.62
CA ARG A 6 43.93 5.41 35.79
C ARG A 6 42.66 4.73 35.28
N LYS A 7 41.50 5.23 35.69
CA LYS A 7 40.20 4.70 35.25
C LYS A 7 39.85 5.24 33.86
N GLY A 8 39.39 4.35 32.99
CA GLY A 8 38.83 4.73 31.69
C GLY A 8 37.50 5.44 31.88
N LYS A 9 37.14 6.33 30.95
CA LYS A 9 35.87 7.05 30.96
C LYS A 9 35.08 6.71 29.71
N ALA A 10 33.81 6.39 29.86
CA ALA A 10 32.91 6.07 28.76
C ALA A 10 31.62 6.90 28.84
N VAL A 11 31.18 7.38 27.67
CA VAL A 11 29.88 8.00 27.49
C VAL A 11 29.02 7.03 26.68
N VAL A 12 27.94 6.55 27.28
CA VAL A 12 26.95 5.71 26.61
C VAL A 12 25.82 6.61 26.15
N VAL A 13 25.48 6.53 24.87
CA VAL A 13 24.42 7.34 24.27
C VAL A 13 23.20 6.44 24.03
N GLY A 14 22.08 6.76 24.70
CA GLY A 14 20.86 5.95 24.75
C GLY A 14 20.75 5.16 26.05
N GLY A 15 19.64 5.31 26.75
CA GLY A 15 19.32 4.70 28.04
C GLY A 15 18.32 3.54 27.95
N SER A 16 18.22 2.87 26.79
CA SER A 16 17.44 1.63 26.62
C SER A 16 18.22 0.40 27.12
N ILE A 17 17.68 -0.82 26.94
CA ILE A 17 18.28 -2.09 27.41
C ILE A 17 19.75 -2.22 27.00
N ALA A 18 20.10 -1.95 25.74
CA ALA A 18 21.46 -2.00 25.24
C ALA A 18 22.40 -1.05 26.01
N GLY A 19 21.98 0.20 26.20
CA GLY A 19 22.76 1.23 26.89
C GLY A 19 22.92 0.96 28.39
N LEU A 20 21.86 0.51 29.06
CA LEU A 20 21.94 0.14 30.49
C LEU A 20 22.80 -1.11 30.70
N SER A 21 22.70 -2.10 29.81
CA SER A 21 23.57 -3.29 29.82
C SER A 21 25.03 -2.90 29.61
N CYS A 22 25.29 -2.00 28.65
CA CYS A 22 26.63 -1.46 28.40
C CYS A 22 27.19 -0.76 29.64
N ALA A 23 26.38 0.06 30.32
CA ALA A 23 26.80 0.71 31.55
C ALA A 23 27.21 -0.28 32.64
N HIS A 24 26.42 -1.34 32.86
CA HIS A 24 26.77 -2.42 33.79
C HIS A 24 28.08 -3.11 33.43
N ALA A 25 28.23 -3.51 32.17
CA ALA A 25 29.42 -4.21 31.70
C ALA A 25 30.70 -3.35 31.81
N LEU A 26 30.60 -2.05 31.49
CA LEU A 26 31.71 -1.10 31.60
C LEU A 26 32.08 -0.81 33.07
N ILE A 27 31.09 -0.64 33.95
CA ILE A 27 31.33 -0.47 35.39
C ILE A 27 32.02 -1.72 35.97
N ALA A 28 31.56 -2.91 35.58
CA ALA A 28 32.17 -4.18 35.98
C ALA A 28 33.63 -4.29 35.48
N ALA A 29 33.94 -3.75 34.30
CA ALA A 29 35.30 -3.63 33.77
C ALA A 29 36.15 -2.51 34.42
N GLY A 30 35.62 -1.79 35.41
CA GLY A 30 36.33 -0.75 36.16
C GLY A 30 36.31 0.66 35.54
N TRP A 31 35.42 0.90 34.57
CA TRP A 31 35.28 2.20 33.90
C TRP A 31 34.36 3.16 34.67
N GLU A 32 34.63 4.46 34.53
CA GLU A 32 33.71 5.53 34.92
C GLU A 32 32.74 5.78 33.76
N VAL A 33 31.43 5.67 34.02
CA VAL A 33 30.40 5.68 32.97
C VAL A 33 29.39 6.78 33.21
N VAL A 34 28.99 7.45 32.13
CA VAL A 34 27.79 8.30 32.08
C VAL A 34 26.90 7.81 30.94
N VAL A 35 25.61 7.64 31.21
CA VAL A 35 24.59 7.30 30.21
C VAL A 35 23.79 8.56 29.91
N LEU A 36 23.65 8.92 28.63
CA LEU A 36 22.84 10.06 28.17
C LEU A 36 21.55 9.52 27.56
N GLU A 37 20.40 10.03 28.01
CA GLU A 37 19.08 9.60 27.53
C GLU A 37 18.23 10.83 27.17
N LYS A 38 17.53 10.75 26.03
CA LYS A 38 16.68 11.84 25.53
C LYS A 38 15.43 12.04 26.37
N ALA A 39 14.89 10.96 26.96
CA ALA A 39 13.74 11.05 27.85
C ALA A 39 14.07 11.92 29.07
N SER A 40 13.09 12.67 29.57
CA SER A 40 13.26 13.55 30.73
C SER A 40 13.23 12.82 32.07
N SER A 41 12.80 11.56 32.10
CA SER A 41 12.67 10.72 33.28
C SER A 41 12.66 9.24 32.89
N PRO A 42 12.94 8.31 33.83
CA PRO A 42 12.72 6.89 33.57
C PRO A 42 11.26 6.61 33.19
N PRO A 43 11.00 5.62 32.30
CA PRO A 43 9.64 5.24 31.95
C PRO A 43 8.87 4.83 33.21
N THR A 44 7.75 5.50 33.50
CA THR A 44 6.88 5.17 34.64
C THR A 44 5.55 4.62 34.16
N GLY A 45 5.24 3.37 34.51
CA GLY A 45 3.89 2.82 34.43
C GLY A 45 3.28 2.67 33.04
N CYS A 46 4.05 2.79 31.96
CA CYS A 46 3.54 2.57 30.61
C CYS A 46 3.70 1.09 30.24
N ALA A 47 2.59 0.43 29.92
CA ALA A 47 2.55 -0.92 29.32
C ALA A 47 3.01 -0.91 27.85
N THR A 48 3.89 0.03 27.45
CA THR A 48 4.54 -0.03 26.15
C THR A 48 5.70 -1.01 26.27
N GLY A 49 5.49 -2.24 25.84
CA GLY A 49 6.55 -3.23 25.77
C GLY A 49 6.13 -4.45 24.98
N ALA A 50 6.75 -4.64 23.82
CA ALA A 50 6.78 -5.94 23.16
C ALA A 50 7.31 -7.00 24.16
N GLY A 51 6.70 -8.19 24.17
CA GLY A 51 7.23 -9.31 24.95
C GLY A 51 8.66 -9.65 24.51
N LEU A 52 9.62 -9.55 25.42
CA LEU A 52 11.02 -9.86 25.16
C LEU A 52 11.33 -11.30 25.55
N GLY A 53 11.87 -12.10 24.64
CA GLY A 53 12.43 -13.42 24.97
C GLY A 53 13.88 -13.32 25.44
N LEU A 54 14.19 -13.85 26.62
CA LEU A 54 15.54 -13.92 27.19
C LEU A 54 16.06 -15.34 27.14
N ASP A 55 17.17 -15.55 26.43
CA ASP A 55 17.87 -16.84 26.40
C ASP A 55 18.65 -17.10 27.70
N PRO A 56 19.07 -18.35 27.97
CA PRO A 56 19.80 -18.69 29.20
C PRO A 56 21.11 -17.89 29.41
N LEU A 57 21.77 -17.45 28.35
CA LEU A 57 23.01 -16.68 28.45
C LEU A 57 22.70 -15.26 28.93
N SER A 58 21.72 -14.61 28.30
CA SER A 58 21.26 -13.27 28.63
C SER A 58 20.70 -13.21 30.05
N GLN A 59 19.96 -14.24 30.47
CA GLN A 59 19.51 -14.38 31.86
C GLN A 59 20.70 -14.39 32.84
N LYS A 60 21.73 -15.21 32.59
CA LYS A 60 22.94 -15.25 33.42
C LYS A 60 23.69 -13.92 33.46
N LEU A 61 23.81 -13.25 32.31
CA LEU A 61 24.48 -11.95 32.21
C LEU A 61 23.72 -10.88 33.01
N ILE A 62 22.40 -10.78 32.82
CA ILE A 62 21.56 -9.84 33.58
C ILE A 62 21.66 -10.15 35.08
N GLN A 63 21.51 -11.41 35.49
CA GLN A 63 21.65 -11.82 36.89
C GLN A 63 22.98 -11.37 37.51
N SER A 64 24.08 -11.38 36.74
CA SER A 64 25.39 -10.90 37.21
C SER A 64 25.47 -9.38 37.43
N TRP A 65 24.57 -8.62 36.81
CA TRP A 65 24.51 -7.15 36.92
C TRP A 65 23.50 -6.65 37.96
N LEU A 66 22.51 -7.47 38.31
CA LEU A 66 21.51 -7.10 39.29
C LEU A 66 22.06 -7.18 40.72
N LYS A 67 21.68 -6.21 41.56
CA LYS A 67 21.97 -6.26 43.01
C LYS A 67 21.32 -7.46 43.70
N GLN A 68 20.18 -7.91 43.16
CA GLN A 68 19.39 -9.04 43.65
C GLN A 68 19.04 -9.96 42.47
N PRO A 69 19.86 -10.97 42.14
CA PRO A 69 19.71 -11.77 40.92
C PRO A 69 18.34 -12.45 40.76
N HIS A 70 17.74 -12.91 41.87
CA HIS A 70 16.42 -13.56 41.91
C HIS A 70 15.27 -12.65 41.45
N THR A 71 15.46 -11.33 41.46
CA THR A 71 14.44 -10.38 40.97
C THR A 71 14.20 -10.51 39.47
N LEU A 72 15.16 -11.03 38.69
CA LEU A 72 14.92 -11.33 37.28
C LEU A 72 13.81 -12.39 37.13
N GLU A 73 13.89 -13.48 37.89
CA GLU A 73 12.90 -14.57 37.81
C GLU A 73 11.51 -14.12 38.27
N LEU A 74 11.45 -13.22 39.27
CA LEU A 74 10.18 -12.66 39.77
C LEU A 74 9.49 -11.71 38.79
N ASN A 75 10.24 -11.08 37.89
CA ASN A 75 9.74 -10.10 36.91
C ASN A 75 9.73 -10.65 35.48
N THR A 76 9.91 -11.96 35.31
CA THR A 76 9.88 -12.62 34.00
C THR A 76 9.10 -13.91 34.09
N LEU A 77 8.45 -14.30 33.00
CA LEU A 77 7.64 -15.51 32.92
C LEU A 77 8.40 -16.62 32.18
N PRO A 78 8.42 -17.88 32.64
CA PRO A 78 8.99 -18.97 31.85
C PRO A 78 8.20 -19.14 30.55
N LEU A 79 8.89 -19.28 29.42
CA LEU A 79 8.27 -19.62 28.14
C LEU A 79 8.36 -21.14 27.96
N THR A 80 7.24 -21.79 27.69
CA THR A 80 7.21 -23.21 27.26
C THR A 80 6.85 -23.26 25.77
N ILE A 81 7.40 -24.20 24.99
CA ILE A 81 6.98 -24.35 23.59
C ILE A 81 6.06 -25.55 23.46
N ASP A 82 4.83 -25.34 22.99
CA ASP A 82 3.98 -26.42 22.50
C ASP A 82 4.46 -26.80 21.09
N GLN A 83 5.23 -27.88 20.99
CA GLN A 83 5.99 -28.27 19.79
C GLN A 83 5.10 -28.70 18.60
N ASN A 84 3.80 -28.92 18.78
CA ASN A 84 2.87 -29.31 17.72
C ASN A 84 1.41 -29.02 18.14
N GLN A 85 0.72 -28.09 17.48
CA GLN A 85 -0.74 -27.90 17.58
C GLN A 85 -1.41 -28.57 16.38
N ALA A 86 -2.37 -29.47 16.63
CA ALA A 86 -3.27 -29.96 15.59
C ALA A 86 -4.64 -29.29 15.72
N THR A 87 -5.12 -28.72 14.62
CA THR A 87 -6.45 -28.11 14.50
C THR A 87 -7.35 -29.05 13.68
N TYR A 88 -8.44 -29.53 14.27
CA TYR A 88 -9.37 -30.46 13.60
C TYR A 88 -10.67 -29.75 13.17
N GLY A 89 -10.92 -29.68 11.85
CA GLY A 89 -12.21 -29.32 11.25
C GLY A 89 -12.69 -27.88 11.46
N ASP A 90 -13.89 -27.58 10.95
CA ASP A 90 -14.50 -26.23 10.92
C ASP A 90 -14.82 -25.64 12.31
N LYS A 91 -14.76 -26.45 13.36
CA LYS A 91 -14.73 -25.97 14.75
C LYS A 91 -13.29 -26.11 15.22
N LYS A 92 -12.53 -25.01 15.26
CA LYS A 92 -11.13 -24.94 15.72
C LYS A 92 -10.97 -25.53 17.14
N ILE A 93 -10.79 -26.84 17.24
CA ILE A 93 -10.39 -27.51 18.47
C ILE A 93 -8.87 -27.70 18.38
N ASN A 94 -8.14 -26.92 19.17
CA ASN A 94 -6.68 -27.00 19.25
C ASN A 94 -6.28 -28.06 20.28
N ARG A 95 -5.44 -29.02 19.89
CA ARG A 95 -4.87 -30.01 20.81
C ARG A 95 -3.34 -29.94 20.79
N ILE A 96 -2.73 -29.80 21.97
CA ILE A 96 -1.27 -29.82 22.15
C ILE A 96 -0.79 -31.26 22.01
N LEU A 97 0.05 -31.53 21.02
CA LEU A 97 0.57 -32.87 20.73
C LEU A 97 1.84 -33.18 21.52
N THR A 98 2.70 -32.19 21.78
CA THR A 98 3.92 -32.30 22.61
C THR A 98 4.29 -30.93 23.19
N ARG A 99 4.69 -30.86 24.47
CA ARG A 99 5.15 -29.64 25.15
C ARG A 99 6.62 -29.79 25.56
N ASP A 100 7.43 -28.80 25.25
CA ASP A 100 8.83 -28.71 25.67
C ASP A 100 8.90 -27.89 26.96
N GLU A 101 8.91 -28.60 28.09
CA GLU A 101 9.08 -27.99 29.40
C GLU A 101 10.53 -27.55 29.67
N ASP A 102 11.49 -27.99 28.83
CA ASP A 102 12.91 -27.69 28.96
C ASP A 102 13.33 -26.47 28.11
N PHE A 103 12.39 -25.80 27.43
CA PHE A 103 12.64 -24.55 26.70
C PHE A 103 12.97 -23.41 27.69
N ASN A 104 14.24 -23.28 28.06
CA ASN A 104 14.69 -22.40 29.15
C ASN A 104 14.76 -20.89 28.79
N PHE A 105 13.79 -20.40 28.03
CA PHE A 105 13.62 -18.97 27.73
C PHE A 105 12.66 -18.34 28.71
N ARG A 106 12.80 -17.03 28.92
CA ARG A 106 11.87 -16.25 29.76
C ARG A 106 11.34 -15.04 29.02
N ALA A 107 10.04 -14.78 29.12
CA ALA A 107 9.40 -13.58 28.64
C ALA A 107 9.51 -12.45 29.67
N ALA A 108 9.82 -11.24 29.22
CA ALA A 108 9.86 -10.05 30.06
C ALA A 108 9.10 -8.89 29.41
N TYR A 109 8.39 -8.09 30.20
CA TYR A 109 7.99 -6.76 29.76
C TYR A 109 9.23 -5.87 29.62
N TRP A 110 9.31 -5.10 28.53
CA TRP A 110 10.43 -4.19 28.30
C TRP A 110 10.63 -3.22 29.47
N SER A 111 9.54 -2.65 30.00
CA SER A 111 9.57 -1.71 31.13
C SER A 111 10.14 -2.32 32.41
N ASP A 112 9.88 -3.60 32.64
CA ASP A 112 10.29 -4.30 33.85
C ASP A 112 11.77 -4.64 33.78
N LEU A 113 12.21 -5.19 32.64
CA LEU A 113 13.62 -5.43 32.39
C LEU A 113 14.44 -4.13 32.41
N HIS A 114 13.92 -3.06 31.79
CA HIS A 114 14.53 -1.73 31.83
C HIS A 114 14.66 -1.23 33.28
N SER A 115 13.57 -1.30 34.05
CA SER A 115 13.52 -0.88 35.44
C SER A 115 14.51 -1.65 36.31
N LEU A 116 14.64 -2.97 36.12
CA LEU A 116 15.59 -3.82 36.85
C LEU A 116 17.03 -3.40 36.57
N LEU A 117 17.39 -3.22 35.30
CA LEU A 117 18.71 -2.78 34.89
C LEU A 117 19.01 -1.37 35.41
N TYR A 118 18.08 -0.44 35.27
CA TYR A 118 18.22 0.94 35.73
C TYR A 118 18.41 1.05 37.25
N LYS A 119 17.54 0.41 38.05
CA LYS A 119 17.60 0.45 39.52
C LYS A 119 18.87 -0.22 40.09
N SER A 120 19.48 -1.12 39.30
CA SER A 120 20.73 -1.78 39.67
C SER A 120 21.96 -0.91 39.43
N LEU A 121 21.87 0.15 38.63
CA LEU A 121 22.97 1.10 38.43
C LEU A 121 23.15 2.06 39.62
N PRO A 122 24.36 2.62 39.81
CA PRO A 122 24.62 3.73 40.73
C PRO A 122 23.79 5.00 40.43
N ALA A 123 23.39 5.70 41.49
CA ALA A 123 22.40 6.77 41.49
C ALA A 123 22.94 8.11 40.98
N HIS A 124 23.16 8.27 39.67
CA HIS A 124 23.53 9.53 38.97
C HIS A 124 24.12 9.25 37.57
N ILE A 125 24.34 7.97 37.25
CA ILE A 125 24.98 7.57 36.00
C ILE A 125 24.13 7.94 34.78
N VAL A 126 22.80 7.80 34.89
CA VAL A 126 21.89 8.18 33.81
C VAL A 126 21.53 9.66 33.91
N ARG A 127 21.87 10.41 32.86
CA ARG A 127 21.50 11.81 32.67
C ARG A 127 20.37 11.89 31.66
N TRP A 128 19.20 12.27 32.18
CA TRP A 128 17.97 12.47 31.42
C TRP A 128 17.97 13.81 30.68
N GLY A 129 17.15 13.93 29.63
CA GLY A 129 16.98 15.15 28.82
C GLY A 129 18.16 15.48 27.91
N HIS A 130 19.07 14.54 27.65
CA HIS A 130 20.24 14.75 26.80
C HIS A 130 20.02 14.10 25.44
N MET A 131 19.74 14.93 24.43
CA MET A 131 19.48 14.47 23.07
C MET A 131 20.78 14.34 22.26
N PHE A 132 21.01 13.16 21.72
CA PHE A 132 22.05 12.94 20.73
C PHE A 132 21.57 13.38 19.35
N LEU A 133 22.33 14.25 18.69
CA LEU A 133 21.89 14.89 17.45
C LEU A 133 22.14 14.01 16.22
N SER A 134 23.38 13.56 16.02
CA SER A 134 23.71 12.63 14.93
C SER A 134 25.14 12.10 15.05
N PHE A 135 25.36 10.93 14.46
CA PHE A 135 26.67 10.43 14.06
C PHE A 135 26.52 9.87 12.65
N ILE A 136 27.35 10.34 11.73
CA ILE A 136 27.18 10.09 10.29
C ILE A 136 28.46 9.42 9.77
N ILE A 137 28.29 8.22 9.21
CA ILE A 137 29.35 7.48 8.52
C ILE A 137 29.11 7.67 7.02
N SER A 138 29.71 8.71 6.43
CA SER A 138 29.92 8.93 4.98
C SER A 138 28.84 8.51 3.95
N ASN A 139 28.24 9.53 3.30
CA ASN A 139 27.64 9.65 1.95
C ASN A 139 26.55 8.71 1.41
N ASP A 140 26.16 7.62 2.07
CA ASP A 140 24.98 6.89 1.58
C ASP A 140 23.68 7.62 1.95
N LYS A 141 22.90 7.99 0.92
CA LYS A 141 21.77 8.93 1.00
C LYS A 141 20.45 8.28 1.41
N THR A 142 20.44 6.99 1.74
CA THR A 142 19.21 6.28 2.13
C THR A 142 18.85 6.57 3.58
N ARG A 143 18.25 7.74 3.84
CA ARG A 143 17.53 7.99 5.10
C ARG A 143 16.21 7.25 5.07
N GLY A 144 16.17 6.03 5.60
CA GLY A 144 14.92 5.38 5.98
C GLY A 144 14.35 6.08 7.21
N ASN A 145 13.19 6.73 7.08
CA ASN A 145 12.47 7.24 8.24
C ASN A 145 11.65 6.10 8.84
N SER A 146 11.82 5.79 10.14
CA SER A 146 10.96 4.84 10.85
C SER A 146 9.52 5.35 10.89
N VAL A 147 8.55 4.56 10.43
CA VAL A 147 7.13 4.94 10.43
C VAL A 147 6.43 4.22 11.58
N THR A 148 6.05 4.96 12.62
CA THR A 148 5.23 4.46 13.73
C THR A 148 3.80 4.95 13.57
N MET A 149 2.83 4.03 13.61
CA MET A 149 1.40 4.28 13.45
C MET A 149 0.63 3.77 14.67
N LYS A 150 -0.40 4.49 15.09
CA LYS A 150 -1.32 4.01 16.14
C LYS A 150 -2.19 2.88 15.60
N MET A 151 -2.37 1.80 16.35
CA MET A 151 -3.28 0.71 15.97
C MET A 151 -4.74 1.13 16.16
N SER A 152 -5.62 0.72 15.25
CA SER A 152 -7.07 0.94 15.39
C SER A 152 -7.68 -0.04 16.39
N ASP A 153 -8.82 0.28 17.02
CA ASP A 153 -9.48 -0.62 17.97
C ASP A 153 -9.83 -1.99 17.36
N ASP A 154 -10.13 -2.04 16.05
CA ASP A 154 -10.30 -3.28 15.29
C ASP A 154 -8.99 -4.08 15.19
N MET A 155 -7.86 -3.41 14.88
CA MET A 155 -6.55 -4.06 14.89
C MET A 155 -6.16 -4.54 16.29
N ILE A 156 -6.56 -3.83 17.34
CA ILE A 156 -6.33 -4.24 18.73
C ILE A 156 -7.17 -5.48 19.04
N SER A 157 -8.45 -5.48 18.66
CA SER A 157 -9.34 -6.65 18.85
C SER A 157 -8.84 -7.87 18.08
N LYS A 158 -8.47 -7.71 16.81
CA LYS A 158 -7.87 -8.78 15.99
C LYS A 158 -6.52 -9.23 16.53
N MET A 159 -5.69 -8.30 17.02
CA MET A 159 -4.43 -8.62 17.69
C MET A 159 -4.70 -9.46 18.94
N HIS A 160 -5.72 -9.12 19.74
CA HIS A 160 -6.12 -9.89 20.92
C HIS A 160 -6.67 -11.27 20.53
N GLU A 161 -7.59 -11.36 19.57
CA GLU A 161 -8.17 -12.62 19.09
C GLU A 161 -7.11 -13.55 18.46
N ALA A 162 -6.21 -12.99 17.65
CA ALA A 162 -5.10 -13.73 17.06
C ALA A 162 -4.11 -14.17 18.15
N ALA A 163 -3.86 -13.33 19.15
CA ALA A 163 -3.03 -13.70 20.28
C ALA A 163 -3.66 -14.83 21.10
N GLU A 164 -4.95 -14.76 21.41
CA GLU A 164 -5.64 -15.81 22.17
C GLU A 164 -5.77 -17.13 21.40
N SER A 165 -5.90 -17.07 20.07
CA SER A 165 -6.06 -18.26 19.23
C SER A 165 -4.74 -18.91 18.82
N SER A 166 -3.65 -18.14 18.76
CA SER A 166 -2.39 -18.57 18.16
C SER A 166 -1.21 -18.53 19.12
N LEU A 167 -1.16 -17.57 20.04
CA LEU A 167 -0.05 -17.43 21.00
C LEU A 167 -0.29 -18.26 22.25
N LEU A 168 0.81 -18.54 22.96
CA LEU A 168 0.76 -19.13 24.29
C LEU A 168 -0.02 -18.19 25.24
N PRO A 169 -0.77 -18.73 26.22
CA PRO A 169 -1.60 -17.93 27.13
C PRO A 169 -0.83 -16.79 27.81
N GLU A 170 0.44 -16.99 28.13
CA GLU A 170 1.32 -16.00 28.74
C GLU A 170 1.61 -14.82 27.79
N LEU A 171 1.88 -15.10 26.51
CA LEU A 171 2.11 -14.07 25.49
C LEU A 171 0.81 -13.38 25.07
N ALA A 172 -0.30 -14.12 25.01
CA ALA A 172 -1.62 -13.57 24.77
C ALA A 172 -2.04 -12.60 25.88
N ASN A 173 -1.74 -12.93 27.14
CA ASN A 173 -1.96 -12.04 28.28
C ASN A 173 -1.13 -10.76 28.18
N VAL A 174 0.15 -10.86 27.80
CA VAL A 174 1.02 -9.68 27.59
C VAL A 174 0.43 -8.73 26.54
N ILE A 175 -0.06 -9.28 25.43
CA ILE A 175 -0.69 -8.50 24.37
C ILE A 175 -1.99 -7.86 24.87
N ARG A 176 -2.84 -8.60 25.59
CA ARG A 176 -4.10 -8.11 26.17
C ARG A 176 -3.90 -7.00 27.19
N GLU A 177 -2.82 -7.04 27.95
CA GLU A 177 -2.47 -6.01 28.95
C GLU A 177 -1.85 -4.74 28.32
N THR A 178 -1.50 -4.79 27.03
CA THR A 178 -0.97 -3.65 26.28
C THR A 178 -2.11 -2.68 25.93
N LYS A 179 -2.28 -1.62 26.73
CA LYS A 179 -3.40 -0.67 26.62
C LYS A 179 -3.40 0.18 25.34
N GLU A 180 -2.22 0.51 24.83
CA GLU A 180 -2.07 1.39 23.65
C GLU A 180 -0.99 0.84 22.70
N PRO A 181 -1.30 -0.23 21.96
CA PRO A 181 -0.35 -0.82 21.02
C PRO A 181 -0.21 0.06 19.76
N PHE A 182 0.95 -0.04 19.12
CA PHE A 182 1.31 0.71 17.92
C PHE A 182 1.96 -0.22 16.89
N LEU A 183 1.82 0.11 15.61
CA LEU A 183 2.46 -0.58 14.50
C LEU A 183 3.70 0.21 14.09
N ASN A 184 4.84 -0.46 13.91
CA ASN A 184 6.07 0.18 13.43
C ASN A 184 6.56 -0.51 12.16
N VAL A 185 6.78 0.26 11.09
CA VAL A 185 7.34 -0.26 9.82
C VAL A 185 8.83 -0.46 10.01
N ILE A 186 9.29 -1.67 9.71
CA ILE A 186 10.68 -2.07 9.88
C ILE A 186 11.31 -2.22 8.50
N TYR A 187 12.37 -1.45 8.28
CA TYR A 187 13.18 -1.50 7.08
C TYR A 187 14.37 -2.40 7.32
N ASP A 188 14.64 -3.28 6.36
CA ASP A 188 15.85 -4.10 6.36
C ASP A 188 17.06 -3.25 5.94
N SER A 189 18.26 -3.66 6.35
CA SER A 189 19.51 -2.95 6.09
C SER A 189 20.66 -3.95 5.98
N GLU A 190 21.67 -3.64 5.16
CA GLU A 190 22.86 -4.48 5.08
C GLU A 190 23.62 -4.50 6.43
N PRO A 191 24.28 -5.64 6.76
CA PRO A 191 25.20 -5.69 7.88
C PRO A 191 26.28 -4.60 7.81
N LEU A 192 26.71 -4.11 8.97
CA LEU A 192 27.82 -3.18 9.04
C LEU A 192 29.16 -3.93 8.96
N ASP A 193 30.05 -3.49 8.06
CA ASP A 193 31.41 -4.03 7.93
C ASP A 193 32.31 -3.74 9.15
N ARG A 194 31.94 -2.73 9.94
CA ARG A 194 32.65 -2.27 11.13
C ARG A 194 31.68 -1.66 12.13
N ILE A 195 32.00 -1.80 13.40
CA ILE A 195 31.20 -1.27 14.52
C ILE A 195 32.01 -0.34 15.43
N ILE A 196 33.25 -0.04 15.05
CA ILE A 196 34.18 0.79 15.81
C ILE A 196 34.83 1.86 14.94
N TRP A 197 34.93 3.08 15.46
CA TRP A 197 35.67 4.20 14.90
C TRP A 197 36.44 4.90 16.01
N ASP A 198 37.77 4.71 16.04
CA ASP A 198 38.64 5.20 17.10
C ASP A 198 38.14 4.80 18.50
N ASN A 199 37.54 5.74 19.23
CA ASN A 199 36.96 5.55 20.56
C ASN A 199 35.42 5.54 20.56
N VAL A 200 34.79 5.42 19.39
CA VAL A 200 33.33 5.29 19.20
C VAL A 200 33.01 3.83 18.88
N VAL A 201 32.03 3.28 19.60
CA VAL A 201 31.60 1.88 19.48
C VAL A 201 30.09 1.85 19.33
N LEU A 202 29.59 1.14 18.32
CA LEU A 202 28.17 0.85 18.16
C LEU A 202 27.81 -0.41 18.93
N ILE A 203 26.64 -0.43 19.57
CA ILE A 203 26.12 -1.52 20.39
C ILE A 203 24.62 -1.66 20.15
N GLY A 204 24.11 -2.89 20.18
CA GLY A 204 22.68 -3.15 20.03
C GLY A 204 22.21 -2.89 18.59
N ASP A 205 20.98 -2.45 18.42
CA ASP A 205 20.39 -2.22 17.08
C ASP A 205 21.20 -1.24 16.21
N ALA A 206 22.01 -0.37 16.81
CA ALA A 206 22.93 0.49 16.06
C ALA A 206 24.11 -0.27 15.43
N ALA A 207 24.53 -1.39 16.01
CA ALA A 207 25.56 -2.28 15.49
C ALA A 207 24.99 -3.39 14.59
N HIS A 208 23.73 -3.75 14.80
CA HIS A 208 23.08 -4.86 14.11
C HIS A 208 21.61 -4.52 13.79
N PRO A 209 21.30 -3.91 12.63
CA PRO A 209 19.93 -3.52 12.26
C PRO A 209 19.09 -4.74 11.85
N THR A 210 18.87 -5.67 12.79
CA THR A 210 18.14 -6.91 12.56
C THR A 210 16.65 -6.63 12.45
N THR A 211 15.98 -7.23 11.45
CA THR A 211 14.52 -7.33 11.43
C THR A 211 14.04 -8.17 12.64
N PRO A 212 12.80 -7.99 13.14
CA PRO A 212 12.35 -8.61 14.39
C PRO A 212 12.11 -10.12 14.26
N HIS A 213 12.17 -10.65 13.03
CA HIS A 213 11.70 -12.00 12.69
C HIS A 213 12.51 -13.12 13.37
N GLY A 214 13.75 -12.85 13.77
CA GLY A 214 14.61 -13.76 14.52
C GLY A 214 14.50 -13.67 16.04
N LEU A 215 13.77 -12.70 16.60
CA LEU A 215 13.57 -12.49 18.06
C LEU A 215 14.87 -12.44 18.90
N ARG A 216 15.99 -11.99 18.31
CA ARG A 216 17.32 -12.04 18.94
C ARG A 216 17.93 -10.69 19.30
N SER A 217 17.36 -9.57 18.86
CA SER A 217 17.94 -8.21 19.04
C SER A 217 18.28 -7.89 20.50
N THR A 218 17.39 -8.18 21.46
CA THR A 218 17.64 -7.94 22.89
C THR A 218 18.80 -8.77 23.43
N ASN A 219 18.82 -10.07 23.13
CA ASN A 219 19.89 -10.97 23.57
C ASN A 219 21.25 -10.58 22.95
N MET A 220 21.23 -10.14 21.68
CA MET A 220 22.41 -9.63 20.98
C MET A 220 22.93 -8.34 21.62
N SER A 221 22.03 -7.40 21.98
CA SER A 221 22.39 -6.17 22.68
C SER A 221 23.06 -6.43 24.04
N ILE A 222 22.55 -7.40 24.80
CA ILE A 222 23.11 -7.81 26.09
C ILE A 222 24.49 -8.46 25.89
N SER A 223 24.62 -9.31 24.86
CA SER A 223 25.88 -9.97 24.51
C SER A 223 26.94 -8.97 24.05
N ASP A 224 26.57 -7.98 23.23
CA ASP A 224 27.45 -6.89 22.80
C ASP A 224 28.06 -6.17 24.00
N ALA A 225 27.20 -5.75 24.94
CA ALA A 225 27.63 -5.08 26.16
C ALA A 225 28.60 -5.95 26.98
N ALA A 226 28.25 -7.20 27.22
CA ALA A 226 29.05 -8.13 28.01
C ALA A 226 30.43 -8.40 27.37
N ILE A 227 30.47 -8.64 26.06
CA ILE A 227 31.71 -8.91 25.32
C ILE A 227 32.59 -7.66 25.31
N LEU A 228 32.02 -6.47 25.10
CA LEU A 228 32.77 -5.22 25.19
C LEU A 228 33.40 -5.04 26.58
N GLY A 229 32.61 -5.23 27.65
CA GLY A 229 33.10 -5.16 29.02
C GLY A 229 34.23 -6.15 29.28
N LYS A 230 34.10 -7.40 28.81
CA LYS A 230 35.15 -8.43 28.94
C LYS A 230 36.42 -8.11 28.18
N CYS A 231 36.31 -7.56 26.96
CA CYS A 231 37.48 -7.10 26.21
C CYS A 231 38.19 -5.96 26.95
N LEU A 232 37.45 -4.97 27.45
CA LEU A 232 38.02 -3.84 28.18
C LEU A 232 38.63 -4.24 29.53
N GLU A 233 38.03 -5.21 30.22
CA GLU A 233 38.58 -5.81 31.45
C GLU A 233 39.91 -6.54 31.17
N LYS A 234 39.95 -7.35 30.11
CA LYS A 234 41.13 -8.15 29.70
C LYS A 234 42.34 -7.29 29.36
N TRP A 235 42.15 -6.26 28.54
CA TRP A 235 43.25 -5.46 27.99
C TRP A 235 43.62 -4.26 28.86
N GLY A 236 42.68 -3.78 29.68
CA GLY A 236 42.83 -2.58 30.49
C GLY A 236 42.82 -1.28 29.68
N VAL A 237 42.75 -0.16 30.39
CA VAL A 237 42.59 1.19 29.82
C VAL A 237 43.77 1.59 28.92
N GLU A 238 44.97 1.08 29.19
CA GLU A 238 46.20 1.40 28.44
C GLU A 238 46.22 0.79 27.04
N ASN A 239 45.47 -0.30 26.81
CA ASN A 239 45.42 -1.02 25.55
C ASN A 239 44.01 -0.96 24.90
N LEU A 240 43.38 0.21 24.97
CA LEU A 240 42.01 0.42 24.46
C LEU A 240 41.84 -0.04 23.02
N ASN A 241 42.77 0.30 22.12
CA ASN A 241 42.68 -0.09 20.71
C ASN A 241 42.67 -1.62 20.54
N SER A 242 43.49 -2.36 21.30
CA SER A 242 43.50 -3.83 21.25
C SER A 242 42.19 -4.41 21.78
N ALA A 243 41.63 -3.82 22.84
CA ALA A 243 40.33 -4.22 23.38
C ALA A 243 39.20 -4.03 22.37
N LEU A 244 39.19 -2.89 21.70
CA LEU A 244 38.19 -2.56 20.70
C LEU A 244 38.35 -3.44 19.45
N GLN A 245 39.56 -3.65 18.94
CA GLN A 245 39.78 -4.56 17.82
C GLN A 245 39.35 -5.99 18.13
N GLU A 246 39.62 -6.49 19.34
CA GLU A 246 39.13 -7.80 19.77
C GLU A 246 37.59 -7.84 19.80
N TYR A 247 36.94 -6.83 20.38
CA TYR A 247 35.49 -6.70 20.37
C TYR A 247 34.91 -6.73 18.94
N GLN A 248 35.46 -5.94 18.01
CA GLN A 248 35.01 -5.92 16.62
C GLN A 248 35.17 -7.30 15.95
N SER A 249 36.33 -7.94 16.13
CA SER A 249 36.63 -9.25 15.54
C SER A 249 35.68 -10.35 16.01
N ILE A 250 35.20 -10.26 17.25
CA ILE A 250 34.24 -11.20 17.83
C ILE A 250 32.81 -10.88 17.36
N ARG A 251 32.44 -9.60 17.32
CA ARG A 251 31.03 -9.21 17.12
C ARG A 251 30.62 -9.07 15.67
N VAL A 252 31.42 -8.47 14.79
CA VAL A 252 31.02 -8.20 13.41
C VAL A 252 30.57 -9.46 12.65
N PRO A 253 31.28 -10.62 12.73
CA PRO A 253 30.82 -11.84 12.05
C PRO A 253 29.45 -12.29 12.59
N VAL A 254 29.30 -12.32 13.92
CA VAL A 254 28.07 -12.78 14.58
C VAL A 254 26.91 -11.84 14.29
N THR A 255 27.10 -10.52 14.36
CA THR A 255 26.04 -9.56 14.07
C THR A 255 25.62 -9.61 12.60
N SER A 256 26.57 -9.81 11.68
CA SER A 256 26.29 -9.89 10.25
C SER A 256 25.48 -11.14 9.90
N GLU A 257 25.87 -12.30 10.42
CA GLU A 257 25.11 -13.54 10.25
C GLU A 257 23.69 -13.40 10.83
N GLN A 258 23.52 -12.73 11.98
CA GLN A 258 22.21 -12.54 12.59
C GLN A 258 21.30 -11.57 11.81
N VAL A 259 21.86 -10.52 11.20
CA VAL A 259 21.10 -9.62 10.31
C VAL A 259 20.62 -10.38 9.08
N LEU A 260 21.52 -11.13 8.41
CA LEU A 260 21.17 -11.94 7.23
C LEU A 260 20.19 -13.08 7.57
N PHE A 261 20.36 -13.72 8.73
CA PHE A 261 19.45 -14.75 9.22
C PHE A 261 18.06 -14.17 9.48
N SER A 262 17.96 -13.02 10.15
CA SER A 262 16.69 -12.36 10.43
C SER A 262 16.01 -11.90 9.13
N ARG A 263 16.77 -11.41 8.15
CA ARG A 263 16.29 -11.12 6.78
C ARG A 263 15.73 -12.36 6.11
N ARG A 264 16.47 -13.48 6.11
CA ARG A 264 16.02 -14.76 5.55
C ARG A 264 14.71 -15.22 6.19
N LEU A 265 14.61 -15.15 7.52
CA LEU A 265 13.37 -15.47 8.23
C LEU A 265 12.23 -14.52 7.86
N GLY A 266 12.51 -13.23 7.67
CA GLY A 266 11.53 -12.25 7.19
C GLY A 266 10.97 -12.62 5.82
N LEU A 267 11.84 -12.93 4.86
CA LEU A 267 11.44 -13.37 3.52
C LEU A 267 10.61 -14.66 3.56
N ILE A 268 11.02 -15.64 4.37
CA ILE A 268 10.27 -16.89 4.57
C ILE A 268 8.88 -16.60 5.16
N LYS A 269 8.80 -15.77 6.20
CA LYS A 269 7.55 -15.42 6.88
C LYS A 269 6.61 -14.58 6.02
N GLN A 270 7.15 -13.84 5.04
CA GLN A 270 6.39 -13.03 4.08
C GLN A 270 6.09 -13.78 2.77
N GLY A 271 6.50 -15.05 2.63
CA GLY A 271 6.25 -15.84 1.41
C GLY A 271 7.07 -15.41 0.18
N LEU A 272 8.13 -14.61 0.36
CA LEU A 272 8.88 -13.94 -0.72
C LEU A 272 10.09 -14.74 -1.26
N VAL A 273 10.16 -16.06 -1.04
CA VAL A 273 11.34 -16.85 -1.44
C VAL A 273 11.11 -17.57 -2.78
N ASP A 274 11.82 -17.13 -3.82
CA ASP A 274 12.16 -17.94 -5.00
C ASP A 274 13.65 -18.29 -4.95
N ARG A 275 14.00 -19.38 -4.24
CA ARG A 275 15.18 -20.24 -4.46
C ARG A 275 15.00 -21.57 -3.71
N GLY A 276 14.74 -22.64 -4.47
CA GLY A 276 14.83 -24.05 -4.04
C GLY A 276 13.71 -24.51 -3.12
N LEU A 277 12.84 -25.41 -3.59
CA LEU A 277 11.92 -26.15 -2.74
C LEU A 277 12.67 -26.75 -1.55
N LEU A 278 12.23 -26.42 -0.34
CA LEU A 278 12.63 -27.10 0.88
C LEU A 278 12.00 -28.49 0.84
N ASP A 279 12.83 -29.53 0.71
CA ASP A 279 12.37 -30.93 0.67
C ASP A 279 12.18 -31.46 2.10
N PRO A 280 10.95 -31.70 2.56
CA PRO A 280 10.67 -32.16 3.92
C PRO A 280 11.22 -33.56 4.22
N ILE A 281 11.70 -34.29 3.21
CA ILE A 281 12.29 -35.64 3.35
C ILE A 281 13.79 -35.57 3.69
N THR A 282 14.49 -34.50 3.26
CA THR A 282 15.95 -34.36 3.42
C THR A 282 16.36 -33.29 4.44
N ALA A 283 15.39 -32.62 5.06
CA ALA A 283 15.62 -31.55 6.03
C ALA A 283 16.49 -31.99 7.23
N GLY A 284 17.60 -31.29 7.44
CA GLY A 284 18.52 -31.54 8.55
C GLY A 284 18.00 -31.05 9.91
N ARG A 285 18.73 -31.36 10.99
CA ARG A 285 18.37 -30.96 12.36
C ARG A 285 18.34 -29.43 12.53
N GLU A 286 19.26 -28.71 11.90
CA GLU A 286 19.29 -27.24 11.88
C GLU A 286 18.10 -26.65 11.09
N GLU A 287 17.72 -27.24 9.96
CA GLU A 287 16.56 -26.80 9.16
C GLU A 287 15.23 -27.09 9.88
N CYS A 288 15.16 -28.19 10.64
CA CYS A 288 14.05 -28.49 11.53
C CYS A 288 13.96 -27.50 12.70
N GLU A 289 15.09 -27.00 13.22
CA GLU A 289 15.12 -25.93 14.23
C GLU A 289 14.73 -24.56 13.64
N GLU A 290 15.08 -24.26 12.38
CA GLU A 290 14.55 -23.11 11.63
C GLU A 290 13.02 -23.20 11.43
N LEU A 291 12.49 -24.39 11.12
CA LEU A 291 11.05 -24.62 11.00
C LEU A 291 10.31 -24.53 12.33
N ARG A 292 10.94 -24.90 13.47
CA ARG A 292 10.35 -24.71 14.81
C ARG A 292 10.06 -23.23 15.11
N GLN A 293 10.82 -22.29 14.51
CA GLN A 293 10.56 -20.85 14.62
C GLN A 293 9.50 -20.32 13.64
N LYS A 294 9.01 -21.13 12.68
CA LYS A 294 7.82 -20.81 11.87
C LYS A 294 6.52 -20.85 12.70
N ASN A 295 6.48 -21.61 13.79
CA ASN A 295 5.28 -21.78 14.61
C ASN A 295 5.12 -20.73 15.72
N MET A 296 5.95 -19.68 15.74
CA MET A 296 5.61 -18.46 16.47
C MET A 296 4.55 -17.70 15.64
N PRO A 297 3.36 -17.43 16.19
CA PRO A 297 2.30 -16.72 15.48
C PRO A 297 2.82 -15.43 14.91
N PHE A 298 2.87 -15.42 13.59
CA PHE A 298 2.88 -14.21 12.82
C PHE A 298 1.45 -13.65 12.91
N LEU A 299 1.31 -12.42 13.40
CA LEU A 299 0.08 -11.65 13.20
C LEU A 299 0.00 -11.39 11.69
N LEU A 300 -0.62 -12.32 10.97
CA LEU A 300 -1.05 -12.13 9.59
C LEU A 300 -2.19 -11.11 9.66
N ASP A 301 -1.82 -9.85 9.52
CA ASP A 301 -2.53 -8.81 8.77
C ASP A 301 -1.64 -7.56 8.77
N VAL A 302 -0.43 -7.69 8.21
CA VAL A 302 0.05 -6.60 7.36
C VAL A 302 -0.70 -6.81 6.06
N PRO A 303 -1.58 -5.90 5.64
CA PRO A 303 -2.21 -6.05 4.33
C PRO A 303 -1.06 -6.18 3.33
N ASP A 304 -1.07 -7.25 2.54
CA ASP A 304 -0.29 -7.21 1.33
C ASP A 304 -0.74 -5.94 0.61
N ILE A 305 0.21 -5.07 0.32
CA ILE A 305 -0.02 -4.01 -0.68
C ILE A 305 -0.28 -4.65 -2.06
N LEU A 306 -0.29 -6.00 -2.16
CA LEU A 306 -0.46 -6.81 -3.35
C LEU A 306 -1.52 -7.93 -3.24
N SER A 307 -2.31 -8.06 -2.16
CA SER A 307 -3.49 -8.97 -2.10
C SER A 307 -4.80 -8.21 -2.06
N ILE A 308 -4.79 -7.03 -2.68
CA ILE A 308 -5.98 -6.45 -3.27
C ILE A 308 -6.07 -6.96 -4.72
N ASP A 309 -6.14 -8.28 -4.91
CA ASP A 309 -6.36 -8.88 -6.25
C ASP A 309 -7.78 -8.64 -6.78
N CYS A 310 -8.61 -7.87 -6.05
CA CYS A 310 -9.97 -7.51 -6.45
C CYS A 310 -10.33 -6.02 -6.35
N ALA A 311 -9.55 -5.12 -5.72
CA ALA A 311 -9.96 -3.70 -5.75
C ALA A 311 -9.41 -3.04 -6.99
N VAL A 312 -10.37 -2.64 -7.84
CA VAL A 312 -10.02 -1.90 -9.03
C VAL A 312 -9.30 -0.62 -8.60
N SER A 313 -8.13 -0.28 -9.15
CA SER A 313 -7.46 1.00 -8.85
C SER A 313 -7.72 1.98 -9.98
N ALA A 314 -8.27 3.16 -9.64
CA ALA A 314 -8.38 4.28 -10.55
C ALA A 314 -7.08 5.07 -10.50
N LEU A 315 -6.43 5.21 -11.66
CA LEU A 315 -5.15 5.90 -11.77
C LEU A 315 -5.22 7.04 -12.80
N PRO A 316 -5.67 8.24 -12.43
CA PRO A 316 -5.47 9.42 -13.27
C PRO A 316 -4.00 9.87 -13.23
N VAL A 317 -3.45 10.16 -14.41
CA VAL A 317 -2.09 10.73 -14.58
C VAL A 317 -2.19 11.99 -15.43
N LEU A 318 -1.74 13.12 -14.87
CA LEU A 318 -1.78 14.44 -15.52
C LEU A 318 -0.35 14.92 -15.78
N TYR A 319 -0.08 15.32 -17.02
CA TYR A 319 1.22 15.85 -17.45
C TYR A 319 1.15 17.36 -17.64
N TYR A 320 2.17 18.07 -17.19
CA TYR A 320 2.31 19.52 -17.28
C TYR A 320 3.67 19.86 -17.88
N ASP A 321 3.68 20.82 -18.79
CA ASP A 321 4.93 21.43 -19.26
C ASP A 321 4.99 22.88 -18.80
N PHE A 322 5.93 23.19 -17.92
CA PHE A 322 6.09 24.53 -17.36
C PHE A 322 7.14 25.32 -18.16
N PRO A 323 6.84 26.55 -18.61
CA PRO A 323 7.76 27.34 -19.41
C PRO A 323 9.01 27.82 -18.65
N THR A 324 8.98 27.78 -17.31
CA THR A 324 10.05 28.33 -16.47
C THR A 324 10.87 27.21 -15.85
N ARG A 325 12.18 27.16 -16.14
CA ARG A 325 13.10 26.21 -15.49
C ARG A 325 13.27 26.55 -14.01
N ARG A 326 12.98 25.59 -13.13
CA ARG A 326 13.09 25.73 -11.67
C ARG A 326 14.27 24.97 -11.10
N ARG A 327 14.62 25.28 -9.84
CA ARG A 327 15.52 24.42 -9.08
C ARG A 327 14.75 23.13 -8.72
N PRO A 328 15.35 21.95 -8.91
CA PRO A 328 14.69 20.69 -8.55
C PRO A 328 14.19 20.67 -7.09
N GLY A 329 12.96 20.23 -6.86
CA GLY A 329 12.32 20.11 -5.54
C GLY A 329 11.63 21.37 -4.99
N GLU A 330 11.73 22.52 -5.66
CA GLU A 330 11.01 23.74 -5.25
C GLU A 330 9.48 23.58 -5.40
N LEU A 331 9.04 22.97 -6.51
CA LEU A 331 7.63 22.70 -6.77
C LEU A 331 7.11 21.58 -5.87
N THR A 332 7.86 20.49 -5.71
CA THR A 332 7.50 19.39 -4.78
C THR A 332 7.20 19.91 -3.38
N LYS A 333 8.01 20.84 -2.83
CA LYS A 333 7.74 21.40 -1.49
C LYS A 333 6.39 22.11 -1.43
N LYS A 334 6.09 22.97 -2.42
CA LYS A 334 4.80 23.67 -2.53
C LYS A 334 3.63 22.69 -2.63
N LEU A 335 3.81 21.62 -3.41
CA LEU A 335 2.84 20.55 -3.61
C LEU A 335 2.57 19.74 -2.33
N ILE A 336 3.60 19.42 -1.54
CA ILE A 336 3.47 18.73 -0.24
C ILE A 336 2.70 19.61 0.76
N GLU A 337 3.03 20.90 0.84
CA GLU A 337 2.35 21.83 1.75
C GLU A 337 0.88 21.97 1.35
N SER A 338 0.58 22.19 0.06
CA SER A 338 -0.79 22.37 -0.40
C SER A 338 -1.65 21.10 -0.33
N ILE A 339 -1.10 19.90 -0.57
CA ILE A 339 -1.86 18.65 -0.44
C ILE A 339 -2.24 18.43 1.03
N SER A 340 -1.37 18.75 1.98
CA SER A 340 -1.66 18.60 3.40
C SER A 340 -2.83 19.48 3.86
N VAL A 341 -2.93 20.71 3.33
CA VAL A 341 -4.05 21.63 3.59
C VAL A 341 -5.33 21.13 2.92
N MET A 342 -5.24 20.71 1.65
CA MET A 342 -6.39 20.19 0.90
C MET A 342 -7.00 18.97 1.60
N LEU A 343 -6.17 18.06 2.09
CA LEU A 343 -6.59 16.81 2.73
C LEU A 343 -7.41 17.03 4.01
N CYS A 344 -7.33 18.20 4.66
CA CYS A 344 -8.23 18.57 5.75
C CYS A 344 -9.71 18.57 5.32
N ALA A 345 -10.00 18.82 4.03
CA ALA A 345 -11.34 18.75 3.48
C ALA A 345 -11.73 17.34 2.97
N TYR A 346 -10.78 16.40 2.90
CA TYR A 346 -10.98 15.04 2.38
C TYR A 346 -10.68 13.96 3.44
N PRO A 347 -11.44 13.91 4.55
CA PRO A 347 -11.20 12.95 5.64
C PRO A 347 -11.38 11.48 5.22
N ILE A 348 -12.20 11.22 4.19
CA ILE A 348 -12.35 9.88 3.60
C ILE A 348 -11.03 9.38 3.01
N ILE A 349 -10.22 10.28 2.43
CA ILE A 349 -8.97 9.94 1.75
C ILE A 349 -7.81 9.78 2.72
N THR A 350 -7.80 10.54 3.82
CA THR A 350 -6.77 10.42 4.87
C THR A 350 -7.02 9.25 5.81
N GLY A 351 -8.23 8.67 5.78
CA GLY A 351 -8.64 7.55 6.62
C GLY A 351 -8.02 6.20 6.23
N ARG A 352 -8.54 5.13 6.85
CA ARG A 352 -8.22 3.75 6.48
C ARG A 352 -9.49 2.96 6.23
N LEU A 353 -9.52 2.27 5.10
CA LEU A 353 -10.57 1.32 4.77
C LEU A 353 -10.49 0.13 5.74
N LEU A 354 -11.62 -0.25 6.33
CA LEU A 354 -11.73 -1.40 7.21
C LEU A 354 -13.02 -2.15 6.92
N ARG A 355 -13.07 -3.40 7.37
CA ARG A 355 -14.28 -4.21 7.35
C ARG A 355 -14.93 -4.16 8.71
N THR A 356 -16.19 -3.76 8.78
CA THR A 356 -16.97 -3.74 10.02
C THR A 356 -17.36 -5.16 10.45
N PRO A 357 -17.72 -5.39 11.72
CA PRO A 357 -18.07 -6.74 12.22
C PRO A 357 -19.23 -7.43 11.49
N ASP A 358 -20.12 -6.64 10.88
CA ASP A 358 -21.22 -7.11 10.03
C ASP A 358 -20.80 -7.38 8.57
N GLY A 359 -19.50 -7.29 8.26
CA GLY A 359 -18.92 -7.64 6.96
C GLY A 359 -18.89 -6.51 5.93
N ARG A 360 -19.39 -5.31 6.26
CA ARG A 360 -19.43 -4.15 5.35
C ARG A 360 -18.11 -3.39 5.31
N TRP A 361 -17.85 -2.68 4.21
CA TRP A 361 -16.72 -1.77 4.12
C TRP A 361 -17.05 -0.42 4.78
N ALA A 362 -16.14 0.09 5.59
CA ALA A 362 -16.23 1.41 6.19
C ALA A 362 -14.88 2.11 6.17
N ILE A 363 -14.89 3.43 6.34
CA ILE A 363 -13.66 4.24 6.41
C ILE A 363 -13.51 4.75 7.84
N LYS A 364 -12.41 4.42 8.50
CA LYS A 364 -12.03 5.02 9.78
C LYS A 364 -11.30 6.34 9.51
N PHE A 365 -11.91 7.46 9.89
CA PHE A 365 -11.25 8.76 9.90
C PHE A 365 -10.24 8.81 11.04
N ASN A 366 -8.97 8.49 10.74
CA ASN A 366 -7.87 8.43 11.69
C ASN A 366 -6.69 9.32 11.29
N ASP A 367 -6.87 10.17 10.28
CA ASP A 367 -5.85 11.08 9.75
C ASP A 367 -4.51 10.41 9.47
N ALA A 368 -4.53 9.14 9.08
CA ALA A 368 -3.33 8.38 8.80
C ALA A 368 -2.61 8.86 7.52
N GLY A 369 -3.20 9.83 6.82
CA GLY A 369 -2.61 10.57 5.72
C GLY A 369 -2.51 9.75 4.43
N VAL A 370 -1.97 10.40 3.40
CA VAL A 370 -1.73 9.80 2.08
C VAL A 370 -0.24 9.59 1.85
N ARG A 371 0.12 8.58 1.06
CA ARG A 371 1.50 8.38 0.63
C ARG A 371 1.81 9.27 -0.57
N MET A 372 2.88 10.04 -0.50
CA MET A 372 3.43 10.79 -1.62
C MET A 372 4.78 10.17 -2.00
N VAL A 373 4.97 9.91 -3.29
CA VAL A 373 6.23 9.41 -3.84
C VAL A 373 6.74 10.49 -4.79
N GLU A 374 8.01 10.87 -4.66
CA GLU A 374 8.68 11.80 -5.57
C GLU A 374 9.69 11.02 -6.42
N ALA A 375 9.62 11.20 -7.73
CA ALA A 375 10.54 10.67 -8.71
C ALA A 375 11.15 11.82 -9.54
N LYS A 376 12.35 11.59 -10.07
CA LYS A 376 13.03 12.53 -10.95
C LYS A 376 13.42 11.81 -12.23
N VAL A 377 13.07 12.39 -13.36
CA VAL A 377 13.35 11.83 -14.69
C VAL A 377 14.19 12.81 -15.51
N LYS A 378 15.20 12.27 -16.18
CA LYS A 378 16.02 13.01 -17.12
C LYS A 378 15.25 13.25 -18.41
N GLY A 379 15.43 14.42 -19.02
CA GLY A 379 14.78 14.81 -20.27
C GLY A 379 13.57 15.72 -20.07
N SER A 380 12.86 15.99 -21.17
CA SER A 380 11.62 16.77 -21.18
C SER A 380 10.38 15.89 -21.06
N VAL A 381 9.23 16.50 -20.77
CA VAL A 381 7.94 15.78 -20.79
C VAL A 381 7.63 15.28 -22.19
N ASP A 382 7.93 16.05 -23.24
CA ASP A 382 7.73 15.63 -24.62
C ASP A 382 8.54 14.37 -24.98
N GLU A 383 9.83 14.33 -24.61
CA GLU A 383 10.70 13.15 -24.82
C GLU A 383 10.18 11.92 -24.07
N TRP A 384 9.64 12.14 -22.87
CA TRP A 384 9.01 11.09 -22.07
C TRP A 384 7.74 10.57 -22.73
N LEU A 385 6.82 11.46 -23.12
CA LEU A 385 5.53 11.11 -23.73
C LEU A 385 5.68 10.33 -25.04
N GLN A 386 6.80 10.49 -25.74
CA GLN A 386 7.12 9.69 -26.94
C GLN A 386 7.45 8.23 -26.63
N ASN A 387 7.95 7.93 -25.42
CA ASN A 387 8.51 6.62 -25.06
C ASN A 387 7.82 5.96 -23.85
N VAL A 388 6.77 6.61 -23.34
CA VAL A 388 6.07 6.16 -22.15
C VAL A 388 5.08 5.05 -22.50
N ASP A 389 5.14 3.98 -21.72
CA ASP A 389 4.19 2.87 -21.75
C ASP A 389 3.40 2.85 -20.43
N ARG A 390 2.36 2.02 -20.37
CA ARG A 390 1.53 1.86 -19.16
C ARG A 390 2.35 1.60 -17.90
N GLU A 391 3.36 0.70 -17.96
CA GLU A 391 4.17 0.34 -16.79
C GLU A 391 5.02 1.53 -16.28
N LYS A 392 5.51 2.39 -17.17
CA LYS A 392 6.24 3.60 -16.82
C LYS A 392 5.33 4.71 -16.29
N GLU A 393 4.10 4.86 -16.78
CA GLU A 393 3.14 5.87 -16.28
C GLU A 393 2.72 5.62 -14.82
N LEU A 394 2.80 4.38 -14.34
CA LEU A 394 2.42 4.00 -12.97
C LEU A 394 3.39 4.49 -11.87
N LYS A 395 4.46 5.21 -12.23
CA LYS A 395 5.42 5.79 -11.27
C LYS A 395 4.96 7.20 -10.84
N LEU A 396 4.64 7.35 -9.55
CA LEU A 396 3.93 8.51 -8.98
C LEU A 396 4.85 9.71 -8.69
N ILE A 397 4.32 10.91 -8.98
CA ILE A 397 4.90 12.28 -9.04
C ILE A 397 6.32 12.35 -9.59
N THR A 398 6.43 12.82 -10.82
CA THR A 398 7.72 12.88 -11.52
C THR A 398 8.04 14.32 -11.93
N GLU A 399 9.13 14.88 -11.37
CA GLU A 399 9.74 16.12 -11.88
C GLU A 399 10.69 15.79 -13.04
N PHE A 400 10.60 16.55 -14.13
CA PHE A 400 11.46 16.41 -15.30
C PHE A 400 12.59 17.46 -15.26
N GLU A 401 13.82 17.07 -15.60
CA GLU A 401 14.95 18.03 -15.72
C GLU A 401 14.64 19.17 -16.71
N GLY A 402 13.78 18.91 -17.70
CA GLY A 402 13.29 19.92 -18.64
C GLY A 402 12.37 21.00 -18.04
N GLY A 403 11.87 20.81 -16.81
CA GLY A 403 11.01 21.75 -16.10
C GLY A 403 9.53 21.32 -15.99
N GLY A 404 9.13 20.23 -16.65
CA GLY A 404 7.76 19.72 -16.56
C GLY A 404 7.49 18.82 -15.34
N LEU A 405 6.24 18.40 -15.20
CA LEU A 405 5.74 17.62 -14.06
C LEU A 405 4.73 16.56 -14.53
N ALA A 406 4.78 15.37 -13.96
CA ALA A 406 3.68 14.41 -14.02
C ALA A 406 3.11 14.19 -12.62
N ILE A 407 1.80 14.26 -12.48
CA ILE A 407 1.07 13.94 -11.23
C ILE A 407 0.21 12.71 -11.50
N GLY A 408 0.58 11.59 -10.89
CA GLY A 408 -0.27 10.41 -10.81
C GLY A 408 -0.97 10.34 -9.45
N LEU A 409 -2.17 9.80 -9.42
CA LEU A 409 -2.87 9.42 -8.20
C LEU A 409 -3.23 7.94 -8.27
N SER A 410 -2.92 7.18 -7.22
CA SER A 410 -3.39 5.80 -7.07
C SER A 410 -4.44 5.76 -5.96
N CYS A 411 -5.68 5.41 -6.31
CA CYS A 411 -6.77 5.26 -5.34
C CYS A 411 -7.57 3.98 -5.61
N THR A 412 -7.97 3.30 -4.54
CA THR A 412 -8.89 2.15 -4.66
C THR A 412 -10.28 2.63 -5.06
N HIS A 413 -10.91 1.92 -6.00
CA HIS A 413 -12.31 2.14 -6.38
C HIS A 413 -13.28 1.87 -5.23
N LEU A 414 -12.87 1.28 -4.11
CA LEU A 414 -13.74 1.20 -2.94
C LEU A 414 -13.96 2.60 -2.31
N LEU A 415 -13.04 3.54 -2.51
CA LEU A 415 -13.10 4.89 -1.95
C LEU A 415 -13.63 5.93 -2.95
N SER A 416 -13.17 5.88 -4.20
CA SER A 416 -13.49 6.90 -5.18
C SER A 416 -13.53 6.33 -6.60
N ASP A 417 -14.54 6.76 -7.36
CA ASP A 417 -14.54 6.60 -8.80
C ASP A 417 -13.58 7.62 -9.47
N PRO A 418 -13.30 7.49 -10.79
CA PRO A 418 -12.39 8.39 -11.48
C PRO A 418 -12.83 9.86 -11.46
N ILE A 419 -14.13 10.12 -11.41
CA ILE A 419 -14.69 11.47 -11.31
C ILE A 419 -14.30 12.09 -9.96
N SER A 420 -14.55 11.39 -8.86
CA SER A 420 -14.16 11.83 -7.51
C SER A 420 -12.65 11.97 -7.36
N ALA A 421 -11.87 11.03 -7.90
CA ALA A 421 -10.41 11.11 -7.91
C ALA A 421 -9.92 12.37 -8.62
N THR A 422 -10.55 12.74 -9.74
CA THR A 422 -10.24 13.98 -10.47
C THR A 422 -10.64 15.22 -9.70
N MET A 423 -11.80 15.20 -9.05
CA MET A 423 -12.24 16.30 -8.17
C MET A 423 -11.21 16.58 -7.07
N MET A 424 -10.59 15.53 -6.51
CA MET A 424 -9.54 15.69 -5.51
C MET A 424 -8.26 16.32 -6.08
N ILE A 425 -7.81 15.89 -7.26
CA ILE A 425 -6.65 16.50 -7.93
C ILE A 425 -6.92 17.97 -8.25
N LYS A 426 -8.14 18.30 -8.68
CA LYS A 426 -8.56 19.67 -8.93
C LYS A 426 -8.57 20.51 -7.65
N ALA A 427 -9.11 19.99 -6.55
CA ALA A 427 -9.06 20.67 -5.25
C ALA A 427 -7.62 20.89 -4.77
N TRP A 428 -6.71 19.95 -5.04
CA TRP A 428 -5.29 20.10 -4.76
C TRP A 428 -4.65 21.18 -5.63
N ALA A 429 -4.98 21.22 -6.91
CA ALA A 429 -4.53 22.26 -7.83
C ALA A 429 -4.98 23.65 -7.37
N ASP A 430 -6.27 23.80 -7.03
CA ASP A 430 -6.84 25.03 -6.48
C ASP A 430 -6.15 25.47 -5.19
N THR A 431 -5.93 24.54 -4.25
CA THR A 431 -5.24 24.83 -2.99
C THR A 431 -3.79 25.25 -3.23
N THR A 432 -3.12 24.66 -4.22
CA THR A 432 -1.74 25.02 -4.59
C THR A 432 -1.65 26.40 -5.24
N LEU A 433 -2.63 26.72 -6.08
CA LEU A 433 -2.65 27.96 -6.85
C LEU A 433 -3.14 29.15 -6.01
N ARG A 434 -4.24 28.94 -5.27
CA ARG A 434 -5.03 30.00 -4.61
C ARG A 434 -4.98 29.94 -3.09
N GLY A 435 -4.54 28.83 -2.51
CA GLY A 435 -4.55 28.59 -1.06
C GLY A 435 -5.90 28.12 -0.51
N GLU A 436 -6.91 27.96 -1.35
CA GLU A 436 -8.26 27.52 -0.97
C GLU A 436 -8.87 26.56 -2.01
N ILE A 437 -9.85 25.77 -1.58
CA ILE A 437 -10.57 24.83 -2.44
C ILE A 437 -11.78 25.54 -3.05
N THR A 438 -11.88 25.58 -4.38
CA THR A 438 -13.02 26.26 -5.07
C THR A 438 -14.33 25.50 -4.91
N SER A 439 -14.28 24.17 -4.82
CA SER A 439 -15.45 23.30 -4.71
C SER A 439 -15.18 22.18 -3.70
N PRO A 440 -15.55 22.36 -2.42
CA PRO A 440 -15.28 21.37 -1.39
C PRO A 440 -16.09 20.08 -1.63
N PRO A 441 -15.57 18.92 -1.19
CA PRO A 441 -16.27 17.66 -1.35
C PRO A 441 -17.48 17.57 -0.42
N LEU A 442 -18.53 16.91 -0.89
CA LEU A 442 -19.74 16.61 -0.14
C LEU A 442 -19.80 15.10 0.09
N PHE A 443 -19.93 14.73 1.36
CA PHE A 443 -19.98 13.34 1.80
C PHE A 443 -21.37 13.04 2.34
N HIS A 444 -22.15 12.27 1.59
CA HIS A 444 -23.44 11.76 2.02
C HIS A 444 -23.73 10.44 1.30
N PRO A 445 -24.61 9.57 1.82
CA PRO A 445 -25.02 8.36 1.12
C PRO A 445 -25.79 8.70 -0.18
N LEU A 446 -25.84 7.73 -1.09
CA LEU A 446 -26.68 7.80 -2.28
C LEU A 446 -28.18 7.85 -1.88
N PRO A 447 -29.04 8.49 -2.67
CA PRO A 447 -30.46 8.60 -2.38
C PRO A 447 -31.19 7.24 -2.42
N ARG A 448 -32.27 7.11 -1.65
CA ARG A 448 -33.18 5.95 -1.60
C ARG A 448 -34.58 6.35 -2.09
N ARG A 449 -35.42 5.40 -2.53
CA ARG A 449 -36.83 5.73 -2.79
C ARG A 449 -37.50 6.17 -1.50
N LYS A 450 -38.34 7.20 -1.57
CA LYS A 450 -39.26 7.53 -0.48
C LYS A 450 -40.31 6.42 -0.40
N GLN A 451 -40.17 5.48 0.55
CA GLN A 451 -41.24 4.53 0.85
C GLN A 451 -42.43 5.27 1.46
N GLU A 452 -43.48 5.50 0.68
CA GLU A 452 -44.82 5.50 1.25
C GLU A 452 -45.14 4.05 1.63
N ILE A 453 -45.21 3.78 2.92
CA ILE A 453 -45.55 2.47 3.49
C ILE A 453 -46.98 2.16 3.05
N ASN A 454 -47.11 1.37 1.98
CA ASN A 454 -48.32 0.61 1.67
C ASN A 454 -47.93 -0.87 1.74
N GLU A 455 -48.34 -1.53 2.82
CA GLU A 455 -47.93 -2.88 3.24
C GLU A 455 -48.36 -4.03 2.30
N ASN A 456 -48.78 -3.74 1.06
CA ASN A 456 -49.30 -4.75 0.12
C ASN A 456 -48.50 -4.89 -1.20
N THR A 457 -47.27 -4.38 -1.27
CA THR A 457 -46.44 -4.45 -2.50
C THR A 457 -45.06 -5.09 -2.32
N ASN A 458 -44.89 -6.03 -1.40
CA ASN A 458 -43.61 -6.74 -1.15
C ASN A 458 -43.12 -7.66 -2.30
N ASN A 459 -43.75 -7.64 -3.48
CA ASN A 459 -43.37 -8.49 -4.63
C ASN A 459 -43.31 -7.76 -5.99
N LEU A 460 -43.44 -6.42 -6.03
CA LEU A 460 -43.36 -5.67 -7.30
C LEU A 460 -42.04 -4.87 -7.40
N LYS A 461 -41.24 -5.23 -8.42
CA LYS A 461 -40.04 -4.53 -8.97
C LYS A 461 -38.66 -4.75 -8.29
N LEU A 462 -38.21 -5.99 -8.13
CA LEU A 462 -36.77 -6.31 -7.93
C LEU A 462 -36.16 -7.18 -9.04
N ASN A 463 -36.82 -7.21 -10.20
CA ASN A 463 -36.36 -7.87 -11.42
C ASN A 463 -36.22 -6.82 -12.53
N SER A 464 -35.26 -5.90 -12.38
CA SER A 464 -34.85 -5.04 -13.49
C SER A 464 -33.76 -5.71 -14.33
N HIS A 465 -33.66 -5.31 -15.60
CA HIS A 465 -32.60 -5.76 -16.49
C HIS A 465 -31.21 -5.49 -15.90
N LEU A 466 -31.05 -4.31 -15.27
CA LEU A 466 -29.84 -3.91 -14.56
C LEU A 466 -29.50 -4.83 -13.37
N ILE A 467 -30.45 -5.08 -12.46
CA ILE A 467 -30.25 -5.99 -11.33
C ILE A 467 -29.92 -7.41 -11.82
N ASN A 468 -30.60 -7.89 -12.86
CA ASN A 468 -30.33 -9.21 -13.44
C ASN A 468 -28.94 -9.30 -14.07
N HIS A 469 -28.45 -8.22 -14.70
CA HIS A 469 -27.08 -8.15 -15.20
C HIS A 469 -26.08 -8.30 -14.05
N TYR A 470 -26.26 -7.55 -12.95
CA TYR A 470 -25.41 -7.69 -11.77
C TYR A 470 -25.47 -9.11 -11.22
N LYS A 471 -26.67 -9.66 -10.96
CA LYS A 471 -26.85 -11.07 -10.50
C LYS A 471 -26.09 -12.07 -11.37
N SER A 472 -26.18 -11.93 -12.69
CA SER A 472 -25.47 -12.81 -13.64
C SER A 472 -23.95 -12.62 -13.57
N ALA A 473 -23.46 -11.38 -13.48
CA ALA A 473 -22.05 -11.07 -13.34
C ALA A 473 -21.45 -11.63 -12.04
N ILE A 474 -22.20 -11.58 -10.92
CA ILE A 474 -21.77 -12.18 -9.64
C ILE A 474 -21.61 -13.69 -9.76
N GLN A 475 -22.56 -14.36 -10.44
CA GLN A 475 -22.59 -15.81 -10.56
C GLN A 475 -21.54 -16.35 -11.53
N ASN A 476 -21.16 -15.57 -12.55
CA ASN A 476 -20.27 -15.97 -13.64
C ASN A 476 -18.90 -15.28 -13.54
N LEU A 477 -18.21 -15.45 -12.41
CA LEU A 477 -16.84 -14.93 -12.22
C LEU A 477 -15.87 -15.64 -13.19
N ALA A 478 -15.37 -14.91 -14.18
CA ALA A 478 -14.32 -15.40 -15.06
C ALA A 478 -12.98 -15.47 -14.31
N PRO A 479 -12.14 -16.49 -14.53
CA PRO A 479 -10.80 -16.54 -13.97
C PRO A 479 -9.97 -15.35 -14.47
N ILE A 480 -9.17 -14.76 -13.57
CA ILE A 480 -8.25 -13.67 -13.89
C ILE A 480 -7.24 -14.20 -14.92
N SER A 481 -7.29 -13.66 -16.14
CA SER A 481 -6.31 -13.96 -17.17
C SER A 481 -5.02 -13.19 -16.86
N HIS A 482 -3.89 -13.91 -16.80
CA HIS A 482 -2.57 -13.31 -16.61
C HIS A 482 -1.91 -12.87 -17.93
N THR A 483 -2.64 -12.88 -19.05
CA THR A 483 -2.10 -12.42 -20.33
C THR A 483 -1.72 -10.94 -20.22
N LYS A 484 -0.48 -10.61 -20.63
CA LYS A 484 0.02 -9.24 -20.61
C LYS A 484 -0.89 -8.33 -21.45
N GLN A 485 -1.50 -7.35 -20.79
CA GLN A 485 -2.35 -6.33 -21.43
C GLN A 485 -1.54 -5.08 -21.75
N THR A 486 -1.78 -4.51 -22.93
CA THR A 486 -1.21 -3.24 -23.40
C THR A 486 -2.30 -2.21 -23.61
N THR A 487 -2.01 -0.95 -23.28
CA THR A 487 -2.90 0.19 -23.53
C THR A 487 -2.41 1.00 -24.72
N ILE A 488 -3.30 1.29 -25.67
CA ILE A 488 -3.11 2.27 -26.74
C ILE A 488 -4.03 3.46 -26.48
N ALA A 489 -3.58 4.68 -26.80
CA ALA A 489 -4.38 5.90 -26.65
C ALA A 489 -4.45 6.66 -27.97
N LEU A 490 -5.66 6.90 -28.45
CA LEU A 490 -5.95 7.51 -29.75
C LEU A 490 -6.76 8.79 -29.56
N ARG A 491 -6.29 9.91 -30.12
CA ARG A 491 -7.01 11.19 -30.11
C ARG A 491 -7.77 11.39 -31.41
N PHE A 492 -9.07 11.61 -31.28
CA PHE A 492 -9.98 11.95 -32.36
C PHE A 492 -10.37 13.43 -32.23
N ASN A 493 -10.09 14.22 -33.26
CA ASN A 493 -10.43 15.64 -33.28
C ASN A 493 -11.93 15.87 -33.53
N HIS A 494 -12.39 17.11 -33.39
CA HIS A 494 -13.80 17.47 -33.49
C HIS A 494 -14.44 17.10 -34.83
N GLY A 495 -13.73 17.29 -35.94
CA GLY A 495 -14.21 16.93 -37.27
C GLY A 495 -14.35 15.42 -37.44
N THR A 496 -13.34 14.67 -37.02
CA THR A 496 -13.33 13.21 -37.06
C THR A 496 -14.45 12.61 -36.22
N VAL A 497 -14.66 13.11 -34.99
CA VAL A 497 -15.75 12.64 -34.12
C VAL A 497 -17.12 12.92 -34.76
N LYS A 498 -17.31 14.09 -35.38
CA LYS A 498 -18.55 14.38 -36.13
C LYS A 498 -18.78 13.42 -37.30
N SER A 499 -17.74 13.08 -38.04
CA SER A 499 -17.85 12.06 -39.10
C SER A 499 -18.20 10.67 -38.54
N CYS A 500 -17.66 10.31 -37.37
CA CYS A 500 -18.01 9.07 -36.70
C CYS A 500 -19.47 9.06 -36.24
N ILE A 501 -19.98 10.18 -35.68
CA ILE A 501 -21.39 10.35 -35.32
C ILE A 501 -22.29 10.19 -36.54
N ALA A 502 -21.92 10.80 -37.68
CA ALA A 502 -22.68 10.68 -38.92
C ALA A 502 -22.70 9.23 -39.45
N MET A 503 -21.57 8.51 -39.36
CA MET A 503 -21.48 7.09 -39.74
C MET A 503 -22.33 6.18 -38.83
N ALA A 504 -22.36 6.48 -37.53
CA ALA A 504 -23.16 5.73 -36.56
C ALA A 504 -24.67 6.06 -36.66
N GLY A 505 -25.04 7.18 -37.28
CA GLY A 505 -26.43 7.60 -37.43
C GLY A 505 -27.26 6.63 -38.27
N ASN A 506 -28.48 6.36 -37.83
CA ASN A 506 -29.50 5.67 -38.63
C ASN A 506 -30.47 6.69 -39.22
N THR A 507 -31.01 6.45 -40.42
CA THR A 507 -31.93 7.37 -41.09
C THR A 507 -33.30 7.50 -40.41
N ASN A 508 -33.59 6.63 -39.44
CA ASN A 508 -34.89 6.51 -38.77
C ASN A 508 -34.91 7.10 -37.34
N ASP A 509 -33.79 7.56 -36.80
CA ASP A 509 -33.72 8.14 -35.45
C ASP A 509 -33.85 9.67 -35.52
N ASP A 510 -34.71 10.24 -34.68
CA ASP A 510 -34.96 11.69 -34.63
C ASP A 510 -33.81 12.49 -33.98
N GLU A 511 -32.96 11.82 -33.16
CA GLU A 511 -31.83 12.45 -32.46
C GLU A 511 -30.46 11.88 -32.86
N PRO A 512 -29.45 12.75 -33.14
CA PRO A 512 -28.11 12.32 -33.53
C PRO A 512 -27.40 11.60 -32.39
N ASN A 513 -26.50 10.66 -32.73
CA ASN A 513 -25.69 9.97 -31.73
C ASN A 513 -24.79 10.92 -30.95
N THR A 514 -24.59 10.61 -29.67
CA THR A 514 -23.59 11.28 -28.85
C THR A 514 -22.18 10.85 -29.28
N PRO A 515 -21.13 11.65 -28.96
CA PRO A 515 -19.74 11.23 -29.17
C PRO A 515 -19.41 9.88 -28.54
N PHE A 516 -19.95 9.61 -27.33
CA PHE A 516 -19.74 8.34 -26.64
C PHE A 516 -20.37 7.18 -27.42
N GLU A 517 -21.66 7.28 -27.77
CA GLU A 517 -22.38 6.24 -28.53
C GLU A 517 -21.65 5.87 -29.83
N ALA A 518 -21.25 6.87 -30.61
CA ALA A 518 -20.61 6.66 -31.90
C ALA A 518 -19.21 6.02 -31.77
N LEU A 519 -18.38 6.52 -30.86
CA LEU A 519 -17.02 6.00 -30.65
C LEU A 519 -17.06 4.61 -29.99
N ALA A 520 -17.92 4.41 -28.98
CA ALA A 520 -18.10 3.11 -28.34
C ALA A 520 -18.56 2.06 -29.37
N ALA A 521 -19.52 2.39 -30.25
CA ALA A 521 -19.95 1.51 -31.34
C ALA A 521 -18.82 1.17 -32.31
N LEU A 522 -18.03 2.18 -32.71
CA LEU A 522 -16.88 1.96 -33.58
C LEU A 522 -15.90 0.97 -32.95
N PHE A 523 -15.42 1.22 -31.73
CA PHE A 523 -14.43 0.35 -31.09
C PHE A 523 -15.00 -1.03 -30.73
N TRP A 524 -16.25 -1.11 -30.24
CA TRP A 524 -16.89 -2.38 -29.93
C TRP A 524 -16.95 -3.30 -31.15
N THR A 525 -17.37 -2.76 -32.30
CA THR A 525 -17.43 -3.55 -33.54
C THR A 525 -16.05 -3.96 -34.05
N ARG A 526 -15.03 -3.08 -33.96
CA ARG A 526 -13.67 -3.40 -34.41
C ARG A 526 -12.99 -4.45 -33.55
N ILE A 527 -13.06 -4.30 -32.23
CA ILE A 527 -12.49 -5.25 -31.28
C ILE A 527 -13.18 -6.62 -31.43
N SER A 528 -14.49 -6.64 -31.65
CA SER A 528 -15.23 -7.89 -31.90
C SER A 528 -14.73 -8.64 -33.14
N LYS A 529 -14.35 -7.93 -34.20
CA LYS A 529 -13.78 -8.55 -35.41
C LYS A 529 -12.40 -9.17 -35.15
N ILE A 530 -11.54 -8.43 -34.46
CA ILE A 530 -10.17 -8.85 -34.14
C ILE A 530 -10.18 -10.11 -33.30
N LYS A 531 -11.10 -10.19 -32.32
CA LYS A 531 -11.26 -11.36 -31.45
C LYS A 531 -11.81 -12.62 -32.16
N GLY A 532 -12.14 -12.55 -33.45
CA GLY A 532 -12.37 -13.71 -34.30
C GLY A 532 -13.48 -14.65 -33.81
N THR A 533 -14.58 -14.11 -33.27
CA THR A 533 -15.72 -14.95 -32.89
C THR A 533 -16.20 -15.72 -34.12
N THR A 534 -16.27 -17.06 -34.01
CA THR A 534 -16.47 -18.01 -35.13
C THR A 534 -17.81 -17.87 -35.88
N LYS A 535 -18.62 -16.85 -35.55
CA LYS A 535 -19.94 -16.55 -36.12
C LYS A 535 -20.14 -15.08 -36.54
N ASN A 536 -19.09 -14.24 -36.64
CA ASN A 536 -19.22 -12.78 -36.85
C ASN A 536 -20.05 -12.04 -35.76
N ALA A 537 -20.25 -12.68 -34.59
CA ALA A 537 -21.04 -12.12 -33.49
C ALA A 537 -20.19 -11.13 -32.66
N LEU A 538 -20.82 -10.08 -32.15
CA LEU A 538 -20.15 -9.16 -31.24
C LEU A 538 -19.74 -9.85 -29.93
N VAL A 539 -18.63 -9.41 -29.32
CA VAL A 539 -18.29 -9.82 -27.96
C VAL A 539 -19.23 -9.13 -26.97
N ASP A 540 -19.60 -9.81 -25.89
CA ASP A 540 -20.40 -9.21 -24.83
C ASP A 540 -19.71 -7.96 -24.29
N MET A 541 -20.46 -6.87 -24.17
CA MET A 541 -19.96 -5.58 -23.68
C MET A 541 -20.80 -5.08 -22.53
N SER A 542 -20.16 -4.44 -21.55
CA SER A 542 -20.82 -3.64 -20.53
C SER A 542 -20.35 -2.19 -20.59
N ILE A 543 -21.30 -1.26 -20.58
CA ILE A 543 -21.03 0.17 -20.49
C ILE A 543 -20.97 0.60 -19.02
N CYS A 544 -20.04 1.50 -18.70
CA CYS A 544 -19.87 2.07 -17.36
C CYS A 544 -20.09 3.59 -17.41
N LEU A 545 -21.11 4.08 -16.70
CA LEU A 545 -21.58 5.47 -16.79
C LEU A 545 -21.64 6.15 -15.41
N ASP A 546 -21.45 7.47 -15.39
CA ASP A 546 -21.63 8.30 -14.19
C ASP A 546 -23.12 8.61 -13.94
N MET A 547 -23.64 8.15 -12.80
CA MET A 547 -25.04 8.29 -12.41
C MET A 547 -25.33 9.55 -11.59
N ARG A 548 -24.33 10.42 -11.32
CA ARG A 548 -24.54 11.64 -10.54
C ARG A 548 -25.65 12.53 -11.08
N LYS A 549 -25.73 12.68 -12.40
CA LYS A 549 -26.77 13.47 -13.07
C LYS A 549 -28.16 12.83 -12.92
N VAL A 550 -28.26 11.52 -13.13
CA VAL A 550 -29.51 10.74 -13.00
C VAL A 550 -30.03 10.81 -11.56
N LEU A 551 -29.16 10.63 -10.58
CA LEU A 551 -29.48 10.70 -9.15
C LEU A 551 -29.59 12.14 -8.61
N LYS A 552 -29.41 13.15 -9.47
CA LYS A 552 -29.51 14.59 -9.13
C LYS A 552 -28.60 14.98 -7.97
N LEU A 553 -27.39 14.42 -7.92
CA LEU A 553 -26.40 14.70 -6.90
C LEU A 553 -25.73 16.06 -7.13
N ASP A 554 -25.32 16.71 -6.04
CA ASP A 554 -24.51 17.91 -6.11
C ASP A 554 -23.19 17.66 -6.84
N LYS A 555 -22.70 18.68 -7.56
CA LYS A 555 -21.39 18.60 -8.26
C LYS A 555 -20.23 18.28 -7.33
N GLY A 556 -20.36 18.58 -6.04
CA GLY A 556 -19.37 18.28 -5.00
C GLY A 556 -19.43 16.86 -4.44
N PHE A 557 -20.42 16.03 -4.84
CA PHE A 557 -20.56 14.67 -4.33
C PHE A 557 -19.29 13.84 -4.55
N PHE A 558 -18.72 13.36 -3.44
CA PHE A 558 -17.50 12.57 -3.43
C PHE A 558 -17.76 11.13 -3.00
N GLY A 559 -17.44 10.19 -3.88
CA GLY A 559 -17.66 8.75 -3.67
C GLY A 559 -17.95 8.03 -4.99
N ASN A 560 -18.21 6.73 -4.94
CA ASN A 560 -18.56 5.98 -6.14
C ASN A 560 -20.00 6.26 -6.59
N CYS A 561 -20.18 6.60 -7.86
CA CYS A 561 -21.50 6.76 -8.49
C CYS A 561 -21.51 6.25 -9.94
N MET A 562 -20.68 5.24 -10.23
CA MET A 562 -20.63 4.60 -11.56
C MET A 562 -21.50 3.34 -11.57
N ALA A 563 -22.29 3.15 -12.63
CA ALA A 563 -23.11 1.94 -12.84
C ALA A 563 -22.73 1.22 -14.13
N TYR A 564 -22.82 -0.11 -14.11
CA TYR A 564 -22.49 -0.99 -15.23
C TYR A 564 -23.75 -1.61 -15.81
N ASN A 565 -23.94 -1.51 -17.13
CA ASN A 565 -25.06 -2.15 -17.81
C ASN A 565 -24.59 -2.97 -19.01
N SER A 566 -25.20 -4.13 -19.24
CA SER A 566 -24.87 -4.95 -20.40
C SER A 566 -25.49 -4.39 -21.67
N VAL A 567 -24.74 -4.47 -22.76
CA VAL A 567 -25.20 -4.16 -24.10
C VAL A 567 -25.45 -5.48 -24.83
N GLN A 568 -26.72 -5.73 -25.16
CA GLN A 568 -27.14 -6.98 -25.81
C GLN A 568 -26.99 -6.86 -27.33
N GLY A 569 -25.91 -7.42 -27.88
CA GLY A 569 -25.57 -7.37 -29.31
C GLY A 569 -25.87 -8.66 -30.09
N ASP A 570 -26.73 -9.54 -29.56
CA ASP A 570 -26.97 -10.88 -30.11
C ASP A 570 -27.34 -10.85 -31.60
N GLY A 571 -26.52 -11.52 -32.42
CA GLY A 571 -26.77 -11.67 -33.87
C GLY A 571 -26.41 -10.45 -34.73
N LEU A 572 -25.75 -9.43 -34.18
CA LEU A 572 -25.25 -8.30 -34.97
C LEU A 572 -24.00 -8.67 -35.77
N ASP A 573 -23.96 -8.28 -37.05
CA ASP A 573 -22.72 -8.30 -37.83
C ASP A 573 -21.80 -7.16 -37.35
N ALA A 574 -20.55 -7.51 -37.03
CA ALA A 574 -19.53 -6.56 -36.62
C ALA A 574 -19.19 -5.47 -37.66
N ASN A 575 -19.78 -5.49 -38.86
CA ASN A 575 -19.71 -4.39 -39.83
C ASN A 575 -20.72 -3.26 -39.57
N GLU A 576 -21.76 -3.48 -38.78
CA GLU A 576 -22.91 -2.58 -38.66
C GLU A 576 -22.78 -1.58 -37.50
N VAL A 577 -21.86 -0.62 -37.63
CA VAL A 577 -21.58 0.41 -36.60
C VAL A 577 -22.86 1.17 -36.18
N SER A 578 -23.74 1.49 -37.13
CA SER A 578 -24.98 2.21 -36.82
C SER A 578 -25.94 1.41 -35.93
N LYS A 579 -26.10 0.10 -36.18
CA LYS A 579 -26.93 -0.75 -35.33
C LYS A 579 -26.29 -0.95 -33.95
N ALA A 580 -24.96 -1.10 -33.89
CA ALA A 580 -24.23 -1.16 -32.63
C ALA A 580 -24.44 0.09 -31.77
N ALA A 581 -24.44 1.29 -32.39
CA ALA A 581 -24.76 2.54 -31.70
C ALA A 581 -26.21 2.54 -31.15
N GLY A 582 -27.17 2.02 -31.91
CA GLY A 582 -28.56 1.85 -31.45
C GLY A 582 -28.68 0.97 -30.20
N PHE A 583 -27.96 -0.16 -30.13
CA PHE A 583 -27.94 -1.02 -28.95
C PHE A 583 -27.31 -0.34 -27.73
N ILE A 584 -26.25 0.45 -27.93
CA ILE A 584 -25.63 1.23 -26.86
C ILE A 584 -26.60 2.29 -26.33
N ARG A 585 -27.25 3.03 -27.24
CA ARG A 585 -28.29 4.02 -26.91
C ARG A 585 -29.43 3.40 -26.10
N GLU A 586 -29.90 2.23 -26.52
CA GLU A 586 -30.93 1.50 -25.79
C GLU A 586 -30.45 1.14 -24.37
N ALA A 587 -29.22 0.63 -24.22
CA ALA A 587 -28.64 0.31 -22.92
C ALA A 587 -28.45 1.55 -22.02
N ILE A 588 -28.11 2.71 -22.58
CA ILE A 588 -28.03 3.99 -21.86
C ILE A 588 -29.44 4.41 -21.40
N SER A 589 -30.44 4.38 -22.28
CA SER A 589 -31.81 4.81 -21.97
C SER A 589 -32.45 4.02 -20.81
N ARG A 590 -32.04 2.77 -20.62
CA ARG A 590 -32.48 1.92 -19.49
C ARG A 590 -31.95 2.41 -18.14
N MET A 591 -30.90 3.23 -18.11
CA MET A 591 -30.31 3.81 -16.90
C MET A 591 -30.70 5.27 -16.66
N ASP A 592 -31.36 5.93 -17.61
CA ASP A 592 -31.74 7.36 -17.50
C ASP A 592 -32.84 7.60 -16.44
N GLY A 593 -33.60 6.57 -16.08
CA GLY A 593 -34.61 6.64 -15.03
C GLY A 593 -34.00 6.51 -13.62
N ASP A 594 -34.30 7.46 -12.73
CA ASP A 594 -33.84 7.44 -11.34
C ASP A 594 -34.32 6.19 -10.57
N ASP A 595 -35.52 5.70 -10.87
CA ASP A 595 -36.11 4.50 -10.28
C ASP A 595 -35.27 3.21 -10.50
N GLU A 596 -34.62 3.07 -11.66
CA GLU A 596 -33.83 1.87 -12.01
C GLU A 596 -32.51 1.82 -11.23
N VAL A 597 -31.78 2.94 -11.24
CA VAL A 597 -30.51 3.07 -10.51
C VAL A 597 -30.75 3.04 -9.01
N THR A 598 -31.81 3.70 -8.52
CA THR A 598 -32.18 3.65 -7.10
C THR A 598 -32.61 2.25 -6.69
N GLY A 599 -33.32 1.52 -7.56
CA GLY A 599 -33.66 0.10 -7.33
C GLY A 599 -32.43 -0.80 -7.25
N LEU A 600 -31.41 -0.55 -8.07
CA LEU A 600 -30.11 -1.25 -7.97
C LEU A 600 -29.42 -0.95 -6.64
N ILE A 601 -29.39 0.32 -6.20
CA ILE A 601 -28.81 0.71 -4.91
C ILE A 601 -29.50 -0.03 -3.76
N GLU A 602 -30.84 -0.04 -3.73
CA GLU A 602 -31.62 -0.75 -2.72
C GLU A 602 -31.31 -2.25 -2.71
N TRP A 603 -31.24 -2.88 -3.88
CA TRP A 603 -30.89 -4.30 -3.98
C TRP A 603 -29.47 -4.58 -3.47
N LEU A 604 -28.46 -3.79 -3.86
CA LEU A 604 -27.08 -3.94 -3.41
C LEU A 604 -26.92 -3.70 -1.90
N GLU A 605 -27.72 -2.82 -1.28
CA GLU A 605 -27.69 -2.58 0.17
C GLU A 605 -28.25 -3.77 0.98
N HIS A 606 -29.20 -4.53 0.40
CA HIS A 606 -29.84 -5.67 1.05
C HIS A 606 -29.04 -6.97 0.95
N GLU A 607 -28.18 -7.09 -0.06
CA GLU A 607 -27.39 -8.29 -0.31
C GLU A 607 -26.07 -8.23 0.49
N ASN A 608 -25.83 -9.23 1.34
CA ASN A 608 -24.62 -9.29 2.16
C ASN A 608 -23.52 -10.09 1.44
N TYR A 609 -22.77 -9.43 0.56
CA TYR A 609 -21.68 -10.08 -0.18
C TYR A 609 -20.39 -10.16 0.65
N GLU A 610 -19.93 -11.38 0.96
CA GLU A 610 -18.63 -11.60 1.61
C GLU A 610 -17.45 -11.16 0.72
N ASN A 611 -17.59 -11.22 -0.60
CA ASN A 611 -16.66 -10.66 -1.58
C ASN A 611 -17.47 -9.93 -2.66
N PRO A 612 -17.32 -8.59 -2.81
CA PRO A 612 -18.01 -7.88 -3.88
C PRO A 612 -17.48 -8.38 -5.24
N PRO A 613 -18.37 -8.69 -6.20
CA PRO A 613 -17.96 -9.17 -7.51
C PRO A 613 -17.14 -8.11 -8.25
N CYS A 614 -16.08 -8.52 -8.93
CA CYS A 614 -15.43 -7.66 -9.91
C CYS A 614 -16.32 -7.60 -11.15
N MET A 615 -16.85 -6.42 -11.49
CA MET A 615 -17.60 -6.23 -12.74
C MET A 615 -16.69 -6.29 -13.97
N ASN A 616 -15.37 -6.23 -13.78
CA ASN A 616 -14.40 -6.47 -14.84
C ASN A 616 -14.11 -7.98 -14.92
N GLY A 617 -14.34 -8.62 -16.06
CA GLY A 617 -13.86 -10.00 -16.26
C GLY A 617 -14.60 -10.84 -17.30
N SER A 618 -15.91 -10.71 -17.41
CA SER A 618 -16.70 -11.50 -18.38
C SER A 618 -16.96 -10.77 -19.70
N HIS A 619 -17.14 -9.45 -19.65
CA HIS A 619 -17.47 -8.61 -20.81
C HIS A 619 -16.35 -7.62 -21.14
N LEU A 620 -16.30 -7.16 -22.39
CA LEU A 620 -15.56 -5.96 -22.77
C LEU A 620 -16.15 -4.76 -22.02
N ILE A 621 -15.33 -4.00 -21.31
CA ILE A 621 -15.81 -2.82 -20.58
C ILE A 621 -15.65 -1.57 -21.45
N CYS A 622 -16.69 -0.73 -21.56
CA CYS A 622 -16.62 0.57 -22.20
C CYS A 622 -17.06 1.68 -21.22
N ALA A 623 -16.11 2.41 -20.65
CA ALA A 623 -16.36 3.46 -19.68
C ALA A 623 -16.48 4.84 -20.34
N ASP A 624 -17.57 5.55 -20.02
CA ASP A 624 -17.72 6.97 -20.37
C ASP A 624 -17.15 7.84 -19.26
N LEU A 625 -16.04 8.50 -19.54
CA LEU A 625 -15.46 9.55 -18.71
C LEU A 625 -15.40 10.88 -19.48
N GLY A 626 -16.23 11.06 -20.51
CA GLY A 626 -16.20 12.21 -21.41
C GLY A 626 -16.47 13.56 -20.74
N ASP A 627 -17.11 13.56 -19.57
CA ASP A 627 -17.44 14.74 -18.78
C ASP A 627 -16.45 15.03 -17.63
N VAL A 628 -15.36 14.26 -17.51
CA VAL A 628 -14.39 14.44 -16.43
C VAL A 628 -13.57 15.73 -16.61
N ASP A 629 -13.61 16.62 -15.62
CA ASP A 629 -12.98 17.95 -15.71
C ASP A 629 -11.50 17.93 -15.27
N SER A 630 -10.69 17.12 -15.94
CA SER A 630 -9.27 16.92 -15.57
C SER A 630 -8.35 18.05 -16.03
N TYR A 631 -8.64 18.66 -17.19
CA TYR A 631 -7.83 19.74 -17.76
C TYR A 631 -7.95 21.08 -17.02
N SER A 632 -8.88 21.21 -16.07
CA SER A 632 -8.97 22.40 -15.20
C SER A 632 -8.10 22.33 -13.94
N ALA A 633 -7.41 21.21 -13.69
CA ALA A 633 -6.47 21.08 -12.59
C ALA A 633 -5.20 21.91 -12.86
N VAL A 634 -5.23 23.20 -12.53
CA VAL A 634 -4.16 24.16 -12.81
C VAL A 634 -3.38 24.44 -11.52
N PHE A 635 -2.16 23.90 -11.41
CA PHE A 635 -1.28 24.10 -10.24
C PHE A 635 -0.49 25.41 -10.26
N GLU A 636 -0.40 26.03 -11.43
CA GLU A 636 0.32 27.28 -11.69
C GLU A 636 -0.42 28.12 -12.74
N ASP A 637 -0.40 29.44 -12.58
CA ASP A 637 -1.17 30.37 -13.40
C ASP A 637 -1.06 30.09 -14.90
N ASN A 638 -2.21 29.81 -15.52
CA ASN A 638 -2.38 29.55 -16.95
C ASN A 638 -1.61 28.34 -17.51
N VAL A 639 -1.16 27.41 -16.67
CA VAL A 639 -0.54 26.14 -17.11
C VAL A 639 -1.43 24.95 -16.73
N GLY A 640 -2.28 24.55 -17.67
CA GLY A 640 -3.11 23.35 -17.54
C GLY A 640 -2.37 22.07 -17.96
N PRO A 641 -2.96 20.90 -17.71
CA PRO A 641 -2.42 19.63 -18.18
C PRO A 641 -2.32 19.60 -19.71
N ILE A 642 -1.19 19.14 -20.24
CA ILE A 642 -0.99 18.92 -21.68
C ILE A 642 -1.50 17.54 -22.12
N ARG A 643 -1.61 16.60 -21.19
CA ARG A 643 -2.12 15.25 -21.41
C ARG A 643 -2.67 14.67 -20.12
N VAL A 644 -3.76 13.91 -20.23
CA VAL A 644 -4.37 13.16 -19.14
C VAL A 644 -4.61 11.71 -19.56
N SER A 645 -4.21 10.77 -18.72
CA SER A 645 -4.43 9.32 -18.87
C SER A 645 -5.27 8.80 -17.70
N TYR A 646 -6.11 7.79 -17.92
CA TYR A 646 -6.85 7.07 -16.88
C TYR A 646 -6.70 5.56 -17.07
N TYR A 647 -6.49 4.84 -15.96
CA TYR A 647 -6.41 3.39 -15.95
C TYR A 647 -7.38 2.78 -14.93
N PHE A 648 -7.94 1.62 -15.28
CA PHE A 648 -8.77 0.76 -14.42
C PHE A 648 -8.05 -0.58 -14.21
N GLU A 649 -7.27 -0.68 -13.14
CA GLU A 649 -6.52 -1.90 -12.79
C GLU A 649 -7.35 -2.82 -11.90
N PRO A 650 -7.29 -4.16 -12.00
CA PRO A 650 -6.63 -4.91 -13.05
C PRO A 650 -7.46 -4.89 -14.34
N ALA A 651 -6.77 -4.84 -15.49
CA ALA A 651 -7.38 -5.10 -16.79
C ALA A 651 -7.61 -6.61 -16.95
N VAL A 652 -8.86 -7.05 -16.82
CA VAL A 652 -9.28 -8.46 -16.91
C VAL A 652 -10.36 -8.65 -17.95
N GLY A 653 -10.49 -9.88 -18.45
CA GLY A 653 -11.50 -10.27 -19.42
C GLY A 653 -11.14 -9.89 -20.87
N PRO A 654 -12.15 -9.66 -21.73
CA PRO A 654 -11.94 -9.33 -23.14
C PRO A 654 -11.18 -8.02 -23.40
N GLY A 655 -11.10 -7.11 -22.43
CA GLY A 655 -10.40 -5.83 -22.56
C GLY A 655 -11.22 -4.66 -22.02
N GLN A 656 -10.70 -3.44 -22.22
CA GLN A 656 -11.33 -2.21 -21.73
C GLN A 656 -11.19 -1.08 -22.76
N ILE A 657 -12.22 -0.24 -22.84
CA ILE A 657 -12.28 1.01 -23.62
C ILE A 657 -12.63 2.12 -22.63
N VAL A 658 -11.84 3.20 -22.63
CA VAL A 658 -12.09 4.39 -21.81
C VAL A 658 -12.15 5.60 -22.73
N ILE A 659 -13.29 6.27 -22.76
CA ILE A 659 -13.52 7.46 -23.58
C ILE A 659 -13.38 8.71 -22.69
N LEU A 660 -12.42 9.56 -23.04
CA LEU A 660 -11.99 10.72 -22.26
C LEU A 660 -12.16 12.02 -23.06
N PRO A 661 -12.29 13.17 -22.39
CA PRO A 661 -12.21 14.46 -23.04
C PRO A 661 -10.80 14.67 -23.61
N SER A 662 -10.73 15.41 -24.71
CA SER A 662 -9.47 15.92 -25.24
C SER A 662 -9.13 17.28 -24.64
N SER A 663 -7.90 17.74 -24.86
CA SER A 663 -7.48 19.07 -24.41
C SER A 663 -8.37 20.16 -25.02
N GLY A 664 -8.63 21.23 -24.27
CA GLY A 664 -9.62 22.27 -24.63
C GLY A 664 -9.36 22.99 -25.97
N GLY A 665 -8.18 22.84 -26.57
CA GLY A 665 -7.83 23.41 -27.87
C GLY A 665 -8.34 22.63 -29.09
N ASP A 666 -8.74 21.36 -28.92
CA ASP A 666 -9.04 20.47 -30.04
C ASP A 666 -10.51 20.53 -30.50
N GLY A 667 -11.36 21.32 -29.84
CA GLY A 667 -12.79 21.47 -30.11
C GLY A 667 -13.69 20.60 -29.20
N PRO A 668 -14.98 20.97 -29.02
CA PRO A 668 -15.82 20.48 -27.92
C PRO A 668 -16.18 18.99 -28.00
N SER A 669 -16.15 18.42 -29.21
CA SER A 669 -16.46 16.99 -29.44
C SER A 669 -15.21 16.12 -29.47
N SER A 670 -14.02 16.69 -29.37
CA SER A 670 -12.77 15.91 -29.41
C SER A 670 -12.68 14.97 -28.22
N ARG A 671 -12.20 13.75 -28.48
CA ARG A 671 -12.11 12.69 -27.48
C ARG A 671 -10.76 11.98 -27.59
N VAL A 672 -10.30 11.48 -26.45
CA VAL A 672 -9.20 10.51 -26.37
C VAL A 672 -9.80 9.17 -26.01
N ILE A 673 -9.43 8.13 -26.75
CA ILE A 673 -9.90 6.76 -26.50
C ILE A 673 -8.68 5.96 -26.07
N ALA A 674 -8.67 5.51 -24.81
CA ALA A 674 -7.68 4.58 -24.30
C ALA A 674 -8.27 3.16 -24.38
N VAL A 675 -7.58 2.26 -25.06
CA VAL A 675 -8.00 0.87 -25.26
C VAL A 675 -6.96 -0.06 -24.68
N THR A 676 -7.37 -0.95 -23.78
CA THR A 676 -6.50 -1.95 -23.14
C THR A 676 -6.89 -3.34 -23.60
N LEU A 677 -5.97 -4.02 -24.29
CA LEU A 677 -6.14 -5.33 -24.92
C LEU A 677 -4.84 -6.15 -24.80
N PRO A 678 -4.87 -7.47 -25.07
CA PRO A 678 -3.65 -8.23 -25.39
C PRO A 678 -2.80 -7.53 -26.46
N GLU A 679 -1.47 -7.65 -26.35
CA GLU A 679 -0.51 -6.92 -27.21
C GLU A 679 -0.75 -7.16 -28.71
N ASP A 680 -1.01 -8.40 -29.12
CA ASP A 680 -1.34 -8.80 -30.49
C ASP A 680 -2.64 -8.15 -31.01
N GLU A 681 -3.71 -8.19 -30.22
CA GLU A 681 -4.99 -7.58 -30.59
C GLU A 681 -4.89 -6.04 -30.67
N ALA A 682 -4.08 -5.42 -29.82
CA ALA A 682 -3.83 -3.98 -29.86
C ALA A 682 -3.08 -3.55 -31.13
N GLU A 683 -2.11 -4.36 -31.61
CA GLU A 683 -1.45 -4.14 -32.91
C GLU A 683 -2.45 -4.23 -34.07
N GLU A 684 -3.31 -5.25 -34.07
CA GLU A 684 -4.34 -5.41 -35.10
C GLU A 684 -5.33 -4.24 -35.11
N LEU A 685 -5.70 -3.72 -33.94
CA LEU A 685 -6.61 -2.58 -33.82
C LEU A 685 -6.02 -1.29 -34.40
N LEU A 686 -4.71 -1.06 -34.22
CA LEU A 686 -4.02 0.08 -34.84
C LEU A 686 -3.95 -0.05 -36.36
N GLU A 687 -3.97 -1.27 -36.88
CA GLU A 687 -3.93 -1.58 -38.32
C GLU A 687 -5.33 -1.65 -38.98
N ASP A 688 -6.43 -1.61 -38.21
CA ASP A 688 -7.80 -1.67 -38.74
C ASP A 688 -8.09 -0.52 -39.72
N ALA A 689 -8.61 -0.89 -40.90
CA ALA A 689 -8.84 0.04 -41.99
C ALA A 689 -9.87 1.13 -41.65
N LEU A 690 -10.89 0.81 -40.85
CA LEU A 690 -11.93 1.78 -40.48
C LEU A 690 -11.42 2.75 -39.42
N ILE A 691 -10.63 2.28 -38.44
CA ILE A 691 -9.95 3.17 -37.48
C ILE A 691 -8.99 4.11 -38.22
N LYS A 692 -8.18 3.58 -39.15
CA LYS A 692 -7.25 4.38 -39.96
C LYS A 692 -7.95 5.43 -40.83
N GLN A 693 -9.15 5.15 -41.34
CA GLN A 693 -9.93 6.11 -42.13
C GLN A 693 -10.22 7.42 -41.38
N PHE A 694 -10.27 7.36 -40.05
CA PHE A 694 -10.50 8.53 -39.20
C PHE A 694 -9.22 9.30 -38.84
N GLU A 695 -8.05 8.81 -39.28
CA GLU A 695 -6.73 9.43 -39.06
C GLU A 695 -6.50 9.91 -37.60
N PRO A 696 -6.73 9.06 -36.57
CA PRO A 696 -6.53 9.49 -35.20
C PRO A 696 -5.05 9.78 -34.90
N THR A 697 -4.79 10.75 -34.03
CA THR A 697 -3.42 10.96 -33.52
C THR A 697 -3.13 9.89 -32.46
N ILE A 698 -2.08 9.10 -32.65
CA ILE A 698 -1.62 8.14 -31.64
C ILE A 698 -0.90 8.90 -30.52
N LEU A 699 -1.45 8.86 -29.31
CA LEU A 699 -0.85 9.46 -28.11
C LEU A 699 0.00 8.46 -27.32
N MET A 700 -0.41 7.19 -27.31
CA MET A 700 0.34 6.06 -26.73
C MET A 700 0.15 4.85 -27.63
N GLY A 701 1.23 4.14 -27.94
CA GLY A 701 1.18 2.97 -28.81
C GLY A 701 2.37 2.05 -28.60
N LEU A 702 2.35 0.90 -29.25
CA LEU A 702 3.44 -0.06 -29.22
C LEU A 702 4.66 0.52 -29.94
N LEU A 703 5.73 0.80 -29.18
CA LEU A 703 6.98 1.33 -29.72
C LEU A 703 7.55 0.36 -30.77
N ASN A 704 7.86 0.91 -31.95
CA ASN A 704 8.40 0.22 -33.12
C ASN A 704 9.42 -0.89 -32.78
N LYS A 705 8.98 -2.16 -32.84
CA LYS A 705 9.87 -3.33 -33.07
C LYS A 705 10.15 -3.58 -34.56
N ARG A 706 9.74 -2.67 -35.46
CA ARG A 706 10.14 -2.71 -36.88
C ARG A 706 11.48 -2.01 -37.05
N HIS A 707 12.57 -2.72 -36.72
CA HIS A 707 13.92 -2.65 -37.31
C HIS A 707 14.90 -3.34 -36.34
N SER A 708 14.94 -4.68 -36.39
CA SER A 708 16.07 -5.49 -35.94
C SER A 708 16.50 -6.41 -37.06
#